data_AF-A0A371HP19-F1
#
_entry.id   AF-A0A371HP19-F1
#
_cell.length_a   1.000
_cell.length_b   1.000
_cell.length_c   1.000
_cell.angle_alpha   90.00
_cell.angle_beta   90.00
_cell.angle_gamma   90.00
#
_symmetry.space_group_name_H-M   'P 1'
#
loop_
_entity.id
_entity.type
_entity.pdbx_description
1 polymer ?
#
loop_
_entity_poly.entity_id
_entity_poly.type
_entity_poly.pdbx_seq_one_letter_code
_entity_poly.pdbx_strand_id
1 'polypeptide(L)'
;MTSFLKPENALKRAEELINVGQKQDALQTLHDLITSKRYRAWQKTLERIMFKYVELCVDMRKGRFAKDGLIQYRIICQQVNVSSLEEVIKHFMHLSTEKAEQARSQAQALEEALDVDDLEADKRPEDLMLSYVSGEKGKDRSDRELVTPWFKFLWETYRTVLEILRNNSKLEALYAMTAHRAFQFCKQYKRTTEFRRLCEIIRNHLTNLNKYRDQRDRPDLSAPESLQLYLDTRFEQLKIATELELWQEAFRSVEDIHGLMCLVKKTPKPSLMVVYYVKLTEIFWISSSHLYHAYAWFRLFLLQKSFNKNLSQKDLQLIASSVVLAALSVPPHDCTHGASHLELEHEKERNLRMANLIGFNLETKPESREMLSRSSLLAELASKGVMSCVTQEVKDIYHLLEHEFHPSDLAVKALPLLTKISKLGGKLSTASSVPEVQLAQYVPALERLATMRLLQQVVSNVYQTMKIQTLSGMIPFFDFSVVEKISVDAVKQKFVSMKVDHMRSVVIFCKTSLESDGLKDHLANFAEQLNKARQMIYPPDRKPSKLGALLPSLTEVVAKEHKRLLARKSIIEKRKEEQERQLLEMEREEESKRLRLQKITEEAEQRRLATEYEQRKNQRILREIEEREIEEAQALLQEAEKRIKKKGKKPIIEGDKITKQTLMELTLTEQLRERQEMEKKLQKLAKTMDYLERAKREEAAPLIEAAYQQRLVEERLLHEHEQQQEVEVSKQRHEGDLKEKERLGRMMGNKEIYQVRVVSHRQAEFNRLRREREERISRILQSRRQEREKMRKLKFYLKLEEERQQKLREEEEARKHEEAERRKKEEAERLAKLAEIAEKQRQRERELEEKEKQRREALLGRAAEPAPPARLLETGSAAPAVAAAAASPTPGKYVPKFRRERAESTGAPPPETDRWSNSSSRPDGDRWGRNDDRRTAFGSGGGSRSSSTWSSSRNA
;
A
#
# COMPACT_ATOMS: atom_id res chain seq x y z
N MET A 1 -46.67 -9.45 2.11
CA MET A 1 -46.62 -7.98 1.97
C MET A 1 -47.95 -7.39 2.40
N THR A 2 -47.99 -6.62 3.48
CA THR A 2 -49.19 -5.91 3.95
C THR A 2 -49.30 -4.56 3.23
N SER A 3 -50.19 -4.46 2.24
CA SER A 3 -50.32 -3.23 1.42
C SER A 3 -51.20 -2.19 2.12
N PHE A 4 -50.63 -1.43 3.05
CA PHE A 4 -51.34 -0.32 3.70
C PHE A 4 -51.80 0.75 2.70
N LEU A 5 -52.98 1.35 2.96
CA LEU A 5 -53.55 2.46 2.19
C LEU A 5 -53.17 3.84 2.76
N LYS A 6 -52.99 3.93 4.09
CA LYS A 6 -52.49 5.12 4.80
C LYS A 6 -51.28 4.74 5.66
N PRO A 7 -50.22 5.58 5.74
CA PRO A 7 -49.04 5.29 6.58
C PRO A 7 -49.38 5.28 8.08
N GLU A 8 -50.38 6.06 8.50
CA GLU A 8 -50.89 6.11 9.89
C GLU A 8 -51.32 4.73 10.41
N ASN A 9 -51.90 3.89 9.54
CA ASN A 9 -52.37 2.55 9.92
C ASN A 9 -51.19 1.59 10.14
N ALA A 10 -50.06 1.79 9.45
CA ALA A 10 -48.84 1.02 9.67
C ALA A 10 -48.16 1.39 10.99
N LEU A 11 -48.20 2.67 11.38
CA LEU A 11 -47.71 3.11 12.70
C LEU A 11 -48.51 2.47 13.83
N LYS A 12 -49.86 2.57 13.79
CA LYS A 12 -50.74 1.91 14.76
C LYS A 12 -50.52 0.41 14.82
N ARG A 13 -50.39 -0.26 13.67
CA ARG A 13 -50.14 -1.71 13.64
C ARG A 13 -48.77 -2.09 14.21
N ALA A 14 -47.75 -1.23 14.04
CA ALA A 14 -46.46 -1.43 14.70
C ALA A 14 -46.56 -1.22 16.22
N GLU A 15 -47.32 -0.24 16.69
CA GLU A 15 -47.59 0.00 18.12
C GLU A 15 -48.34 -1.20 18.76
N GLU A 16 -49.37 -1.75 18.09
CA GLU A 16 -50.03 -3.00 18.48
C GLU A 16 -49.04 -4.17 18.61
N LEU A 17 -48.19 -4.38 17.60
CA LEU A 17 -47.19 -5.46 17.60
C LEU A 17 -46.11 -5.27 18.67
N ILE A 18 -45.71 -4.03 18.98
CA ILE A 18 -44.81 -3.71 20.10
C ILE A 18 -45.45 -4.08 21.43
N ASN A 19 -46.73 -3.76 21.63
CA ASN A 19 -47.46 -4.07 22.87
C ASN A 19 -47.63 -5.59 23.08
N VAL A 20 -47.69 -6.37 22.00
CA VAL A 20 -47.69 -7.85 22.01
C VAL A 20 -46.25 -8.43 22.10
N GLY A 21 -45.22 -7.58 22.17
CA GLY A 21 -43.81 -7.99 22.26
C GLY A 21 -43.15 -8.37 20.93
N GLN A 22 -43.91 -8.40 19.83
CA GLN A 22 -43.46 -8.76 18.47
C GLN A 22 -42.68 -7.62 17.79
N LYS A 23 -41.60 -7.14 18.44
CA LYS A 23 -40.75 -6.05 17.93
C LYS A 23 -40.16 -6.31 16.54
N GLN A 24 -39.86 -7.57 16.19
CA GLN A 24 -39.32 -7.94 14.88
C GLN A 24 -40.35 -7.77 13.74
N ASP A 25 -41.62 -8.11 14.00
CA ASP A 25 -42.71 -7.98 13.01
C ASP A 25 -43.20 -6.54 12.92
N ALA A 26 -43.18 -5.79 14.04
CA ALA A 26 -43.36 -4.34 14.04
C ALA A 26 -42.30 -3.65 13.16
N LEU A 27 -41.02 -4.01 13.33
CA LEU A 27 -39.92 -3.48 12.54
C LEU A 27 -40.07 -3.80 11.05
N GLN A 28 -40.43 -5.04 10.69
CA GLN A 28 -40.66 -5.43 9.29
C GLN A 28 -41.87 -4.69 8.69
N THR A 29 -42.96 -4.54 9.45
CA THR A 29 -44.17 -3.80 9.03
C THR A 29 -43.85 -2.35 8.65
N LEU A 30 -42.96 -1.69 9.40
CA LEU A 30 -42.48 -0.35 9.08
C LEU A 30 -41.45 -0.35 7.93
N HIS A 31 -40.57 -1.36 7.85
CA HIS A 31 -39.60 -1.49 6.75
C HIS A 31 -40.28 -1.63 5.38
N ASP A 32 -41.29 -2.51 5.28
CA ASP A 32 -42.10 -2.71 4.07
C ASP A 32 -42.80 -1.41 3.61
N LEU A 33 -43.17 -0.53 4.56
CA LEU A 33 -43.76 0.77 4.26
C LEU A 33 -42.72 1.76 3.71
N ILE A 34 -41.57 1.89 4.41
CA ILE A 34 -40.50 2.86 4.08
C ILE A 34 -39.83 2.51 2.73
N THR A 35 -39.71 1.22 2.41
CA THR A 35 -39.18 0.74 1.12
C THR A 35 -40.20 0.75 -0.01
N SER A 36 -41.49 1.00 0.28
CA SER A 36 -42.57 0.95 -0.72
C SER A 36 -42.48 2.06 -1.76
N LYS A 37 -42.52 1.67 -3.04
CA LYS A 37 -42.61 2.60 -4.18
C LYS A 37 -43.85 3.52 -4.12
N ARG A 38 -44.88 3.19 -3.33
CA ARG A 38 -46.12 3.98 -3.16
C ARG A 38 -45.90 5.27 -2.34
N TYR A 39 -45.00 5.27 -1.37
CA TYR A 39 -44.86 6.36 -0.38
C TYR A 39 -43.60 7.20 -0.60
N ARG A 40 -43.41 7.67 -1.84
CA ARG A 40 -42.23 8.45 -2.26
C ARG A 40 -42.33 9.96 -2.04
N ALA A 41 -43.53 10.49 -1.77
CA ALA A 41 -43.70 11.89 -1.38
C ALA A 41 -43.58 12.02 0.15
N TRP A 42 -42.81 13.00 0.62
CA TRP A 42 -42.63 13.24 2.05
C TRP A 42 -43.94 13.68 2.72
N GLN A 43 -44.18 13.18 3.94
CA GLN A 43 -45.32 13.51 4.78
C GLN A 43 -44.87 13.52 6.24
N LYS A 44 -45.43 14.40 7.08
CA LYS A 44 -45.08 14.48 8.52
C LYS A 44 -45.38 13.19 9.30
N THR A 45 -46.28 12.34 8.81
CA THR A 45 -46.51 11.00 9.37
C THR A 45 -45.32 10.06 9.14
N LEU A 46 -44.60 10.17 8.00
CA LEU A 46 -43.41 9.36 7.72
C LEU A 46 -42.24 9.71 8.66
N GLU A 47 -42.11 10.98 9.07
CA GLU A 47 -41.16 11.43 10.09
C GLU A 47 -41.40 10.73 11.44
N ARG A 48 -42.65 10.71 11.93
CA ARG A 48 -43.03 9.96 13.15
C ARG A 48 -42.75 8.45 13.02
N ILE A 49 -43.02 7.87 11.85
CA ILE A 49 -42.73 6.47 11.56
C ILE A 49 -41.21 6.20 11.57
N MET A 50 -40.41 7.10 11.02
CA MET A 50 -38.95 6.97 11.01
C MET A 50 -38.34 7.03 12.41
N PHE A 51 -38.83 7.90 13.30
CA PHE A 51 -38.40 7.89 14.71
C PHE A 51 -38.68 6.53 15.36
N LYS A 52 -39.92 5.99 15.22
CA LYS A 52 -40.28 4.67 15.79
C LYS A 52 -39.51 3.50 15.16
N TYR A 53 -39.26 3.58 13.85
CA TYR A 53 -38.45 2.61 13.11
C TYR A 53 -37.00 2.59 13.57
N VAL A 54 -36.40 3.78 13.77
CA VAL A 54 -35.05 3.95 14.31
C VAL A 54 -34.93 3.41 15.74
N GLU A 55 -35.92 3.68 16.60
CA GLU A 55 -35.97 3.13 17.96
C GLU A 55 -35.93 1.60 17.95
N LEU A 56 -36.78 0.94 17.16
CA LEU A 56 -36.76 -0.52 17.01
C LEU A 56 -35.44 -1.04 16.43
N CYS A 57 -34.83 -0.33 15.47
CA CYS A 57 -33.53 -0.70 14.93
C CYS A 57 -32.41 -0.67 15.98
N VAL A 58 -32.42 0.31 16.89
CA VAL A 58 -31.42 0.42 17.97
C VAL A 58 -31.67 -0.63 19.05
N ASP A 59 -32.89 -0.74 19.56
CA ASP A 59 -33.28 -1.72 20.59
C ASP A 59 -32.91 -3.16 20.17
N MET A 60 -33.10 -3.50 18.90
CA MET A 60 -32.79 -4.82 18.34
C MET A 60 -31.39 -4.94 17.73
N ARG A 61 -30.56 -3.88 17.80
CA ARG A 61 -29.22 -3.78 17.19
C ARG A 61 -29.17 -4.11 15.67
N LYS A 62 -30.27 -3.86 14.95
CA LYS A 62 -30.46 -4.20 13.52
C LYS A 62 -29.89 -3.13 12.57
N GLY A 63 -28.59 -2.84 12.67
CA GLY A 63 -27.94 -1.74 11.94
C GLY A 63 -28.11 -1.75 10.41
N ARG A 64 -28.26 -2.93 9.79
CA ARG A 64 -28.57 -3.04 8.34
C ARG A 64 -29.94 -2.46 7.99
N PHE A 65 -30.98 -2.79 8.76
CA PHE A 65 -32.32 -2.23 8.59
C PHE A 65 -32.31 -0.70 8.78
N ALA A 66 -31.56 -0.18 9.76
CA ALA A 66 -31.38 1.25 9.92
C ALA A 66 -30.75 1.90 8.68
N LYS A 67 -29.66 1.33 8.15
CA LYS A 67 -29.00 1.82 6.91
C LYS A 67 -29.97 1.86 5.74
N ASP A 68 -30.63 0.75 5.44
CA ASP A 68 -31.47 0.64 4.24
C ASP A 68 -32.70 1.55 4.33
N GLY A 69 -33.34 1.62 5.50
CA GLY A 69 -34.46 2.53 5.76
C GLY A 69 -34.08 4.02 5.68
N LEU A 70 -32.93 4.41 6.26
CA LEU A 70 -32.44 5.79 6.18
C LEU A 70 -31.99 6.18 4.76
N ILE A 71 -31.49 5.25 3.95
CA ILE A 71 -31.20 5.49 2.53
C ILE A 71 -32.49 5.77 1.74
N GLN A 72 -33.56 4.98 1.94
CA GLN A 72 -34.85 5.29 1.29
C GLN A 72 -35.44 6.61 1.81
N TYR A 73 -35.36 6.86 3.11
CA TYR A 73 -35.86 8.12 3.68
C TYR A 73 -35.10 9.35 3.17
N ARG A 74 -33.78 9.26 2.98
CA ARG A 74 -32.98 10.30 2.31
C ARG A 74 -33.51 10.62 0.90
N ILE A 75 -33.86 9.59 0.13
CA ILE A 75 -34.42 9.76 -1.23
C ILE A 75 -35.78 10.47 -1.19
N ILE A 76 -36.62 10.15 -0.21
CA ILE A 76 -37.93 10.80 0.00
C ILE A 76 -37.77 12.27 0.45
N CYS A 77 -36.82 12.55 1.34
CA CYS A 77 -36.63 13.87 1.96
C CYS A 77 -35.85 14.86 1.08
N GLN A 78 -34.92 14.40 0.23
CA GLN A 78 -33.89 15.24 -0.42
C GLN A 78 -34.45 16.47 -1.17
N GLN A 79 -35.61 16.34 -1.82
CA GLN A 79 -36.22 17.43 -2.59
C GLN A 79 -37.20 18.30 -1.78
N VAL A 80 -37.74 17.80 -0.66
CA VAL A 80 -38.90 18.41 0.02
C VAL A 80 -38.55 18.98 1.39
N ASN A 81 -37.92 18.19 2.26
CA ASN A 81 -37.61 18.58 3.63
C ASN A 81 -36.36 17.85 4.14
N VAL A 82 -35.19 18.47 3.93
CA VAL A 82 -33.90 17.90 4.36
C VAL A 82 -33.73 17.94 5.88
N SER A 83 -34.30 18.93 6.58
CA SER A 83 -34.24 19.06 8.04
C SER A 83 -34.96 17.90 8.76
N SER A 84 -35.99 17.31 8.15
CA SER A 84 -36.65 16.10 8.68
C SER A 84 -35.69 14.88 8.72
N LEU A 85 -34.80 14.75 7.73
CA LEU A 85 -33.75 13.73 7.75
C LEU A 85 -32.68 14.04 8.82
N GLU A 86 -32.36 15.31 9.02
CA GLU A 86 -31.40 15.76 10.04
C GLU A 86 -31.86 15.39 11.47
N GLU A 87 -33.11 15.67 11.83
CA GLU A 87 -33.63 15.34 13.18
C GLU A 87 -33.74 13.82 13.41
N VAL A 88 -34.19 13.05 12.42
CA VAL A 88 -34.20 11.57 12.49
C VAL A 88 -32.78 11.01 12.70
N ILE A 89 -31.77 11.60 12.06
CA ILE A 89 -30.36 11.19 12.21
C ILE A 89 -29.79 11.64 13.56
N LYS A 90 -30.15 12.82 14.09
CA LYS A 90 -29.80 13.25 15.45
C LYS A 90 -30.34 12.27 16.50
N HIS A 91 -31.61 11.87 16.40
CA HIS A 91 -32.24 10.88 17.29
C HIS A 91 -31.56 9.51 17.21
N PHE A 92 -31.27 9.02 15.99
CA PHE A 92 -30.58 7.74 15.79
C PHE A 92 -29.21 7.71 16.47
N MET A 93 -28.41 8.77 16.33
CA MET A 93 -27.11 8.87 17.01
C MET A 93 -27.25 9.02 18.53
N HIS A 94 -28.21 9.80 19.00
CA HIS A 94 -28.43 10.02 20.43
C HIS A 94 -28.80 8.71 21.14
N LEU A 95 -29.83 8.01 20.66
CA LEU A 95 -30.29 6.75 21.21
C LEU A 95 -29.23 5.64 21.11
N SER A 96 -28.45 5.61 20.03
CA SER A 96 -27.32 4.67 19.90
C SER A 96 -26.20 4.96 20.89
N THR A 97 -25.99 6.23 21.26
CA THR A 97 -24.99 6.64 22.26
C THR A 97 -25.49 6.29 23.67
N GLU A 98 -26.72 6.68 24.00
CA GLU A 98 -27.38 6.41 25.27
C GLU A 98 -27.38 4.91 25.61
N LYS A 99 -27.72 4.04 24.65
CA LYS A 99 -27.73 2.57 24.84
C LYS A 99 -26.32 2.00 25.04
N ALA A 100 -25.29 2.60 24.43
CA ALA A 100 -23.90 2.19 24.65
C ALA A 100 -23.36 2.68 26.00
N GLU A 101 -23.78 3.85 26.47
CA GLU A 101 -23.46 4.36 27.81
C GLU A 101 -24.21 3.57 28.89
N GLN A 102 -25.48 3.24 28.70
CA GLN A 102 -26.25 2.32 29.56
C GLN A 102 -25.57 0.95 29.69
N ALA A 103 -25.14 0.34 28.57
CA ALA A 103 -24.44 -0.93 28.59
C ALA A 103 -23.10 -0.86 29.34
N ARG A 104 -22.37 0.25 29.21
CA ARG A 104 -21.14 0.49 29.99
C ARG A 104 -21.43 0.65 31.48
N SER A 105 -22.42 1.45 31.86
CA SER A 105 -22.80 1.62 33.27
C SER A 105 -23.30 0.32 33.89
N GLN A 106 -23.95 -0.56 33.11
CA GLN A 106 -24.31 -1.92 33.54
C GLN A 106 -23.09 -2.82 33.76
N ALA A 107 -22.09 -2.79 32.87
CA ALA A 107 -20.85 -3.54 33.05
C ALA A 107 -20.03 -3.03 34.25
N GLN A 108 -19.96 -1.71 34.44
CA GLN A 108 -19.29 -1.10 35.59
C GLN A 108 -20.03 -1.39 36.91
N ALA A 109 -21.37 -1.32 36.94
CA ALA A 109 -22.14 -1.69 38.13
C ALA A 109 -22.05 -3.19 38.47
N LEU A 110 -21.89 -4.05 37.46
CA LEU A 110 -21.62 -5.48 37.66
C LEU A 110 -20.20 -5.70 38.23
N GLU A 111 -19.21 -4.95 37.76
CA GLU A 111 -17.85 -4.97 38.32
C GLU A 111 -17.82 -4.45 39.75
N GLU A 112 -18.44 -3.30 40.04
CA GLU A 112 -18.55 -2.73 41.39
C GLU A 112 -19.34 -3.63 42.37
N ALA A 113 -20.24 -4.48 41.87
CA ALA A 113 -20.91 -5.50 42.68
C ALA A 113 -20.05 -6.75 42.93
N LEU A 114 -19.12 -7.07 42.02
CA LEU A 114 -18.20 -8.21 42.14
C LEU A 114 -16.95 -7.86 42.97
N ASP A 115 -16.47 -6.63 42.91
CA ASP A 115 -15.31 -6.10 43.67
C ASP A 115 -15.60 -5.98 45.19
N VAL A 116 -16.85 -6.20 45.60
CA VAL A 116 -17.31 -6.22 47.00
C VAL A 116 -17.33 -7.64 47.59
N ASP A 117 -17.42 -8.70 46.75
CA ASP A 117 -17.47 -10.10 47.19
C ASP A 117 -16.10 -10.79 47.08
N ASP A 118 -15.32 -10.66 48.17
CA ASP A 118 -14.19 -11.51 48.58
C ASP A 118 -12.84 -11.38 47.82
N LEU A 119 -11.84 -10.80 48.50
CA LEU A 119 -10.44 -10.71 48.09
C LEU A 119 -9.70 -12.07 48.03
N GLU A 120 -10.28 -13.16 48.55
CA GLU A 120 -9.74 -14.51 48.39
C GLU A 120 -10.18 -15.19 47.08
N ALA A 121 -11.27 -14.72 46.44
CA ALA A 121 -11.81 -15.28 45.20
C ALA A 121 -10.94 -15.03 43.96
N ASP A 122 -10.09 -14.00 43.98
CA ASP A 122 -9.22 -13.53 42.87
C ASP A 122 -8.12 -14.56 42.47
N LYS A 123 -8.11 -15.74 43.11
CA LYS A 123 -7.17 -16.86 42.88
C LYS A 123 -7.84 -18.12 42.32
N ARG A 124 -8.99 -17.99 41.64
CA ARG A 124 -9.55 -19.10 40.86
C ARG A 124 -8.50 -19.66 39.89
N PRO A 125 -8.22 -20.99 39.89
CA PRO A 125 -7.20 -21.58 39.01
C PRO A 125 -7.44 -21.30 37.53
N GLU A 126 -8.72 -21.22 37.12
CA GLU A 126 -9.16 -20.88 35.77
C GLU A 126 -8.71 -19.48 35.35
N ASP A 127 -8.91 -18.46 36.19
CA ASP A 127 -8.49 -17.09 35.91
C ASP A 127 -6.97 -16.93 35.94
N LEU A 128 -6.28 -17.63 36.85
CA LEU A 128 -4.83 -17.68 36.85
C LEU A 128 -4.30 -18.32 35.55
N MET A 129 -4.85 -19.46 35.12
CA MET A 129 -4.50 -20.10 33.84
C MET A 129 -4.78 -19.19 32.64
N LEU A 130 -5.93 -18.50 32.63
CA LEU A 130 -6.27 -17.56 31.57
C LEU A 130 -5.31 -16.35 31.56
N SER A 131 -4.86 -15.87 32.72
CA SER A 131 -3.87 -14.78 32.82
C SER A 131 -2.50 -15.15 32.24
N TYR A 132 -2.09 -16.42 32.34
CA TYR A 132 -0.87 -16.93 31.72
C TYR A 132 -0.98 -17.09 30.18
N VAL A 133 -2.18 -17.30 29.66
CA VAL A 133 -2.44 -17.43 28.20
C VAL A 133 -2.70 -16.08 27.54
N SER A 134 -3.39 -15.18 28.25
CA SER A 134 -3.82 -13.86 27.77
C SER A 134 -3.82 -12.85 28.91
N GLY A 135 -3.13 -11.72 28.74
CA GLY A 135 -3.15 -10.60 29.70
C GLY A 135 -4.48 -9.83 29.78
N GLU A 136 -5.60 -10.40 29.30
CA GLU A 136 -6.95 -9.83 29.41
C GLU A 136 -7.54 -10.17 30.79
N LYS A 137 -7.76 -9.14 31.63
CA LYS A 137 -8.34 -9.27 32.98
C LYS A 137 -9.83 -9.61 32.92
N GLY A 138 -10.45 -9.99 34.05
CA GLY A 138 -11.89 -10.22 34.14
C GLY A 138 -12.73 -9.04 33.59
N LYS A 139 -12.36 -7.80 33.96
CA LYS A 139 -12.91 -6.55 33.41
C LYS A 139 -12.87 -6.48 31.89
N ASP A 140 -11.74 -6.83 31.26
CA ASP A 140 -11.60 -6.79 29.81
C ASP A 140 -12.53 -7.80 29.12
N ARG A 141 -12.90 -8.89 29.80
CA ARG A 141 -13.83 -9.92 29.30
C ARG A 141 -15.29 -9.49 29.45
N SER A 142 -15.70 -8.89 30.57
CA SER A 142 -17.05 -8.36 30.73
C SER A 142 -17.32 -7.17 29.79
N ASP A 143 -16.36 -6.27 29.59
CA ASP A 143 -16.41 -5.22 28.56
C ASP A 143 -16.44 -5.79 27.13
N ARG A 144 -15.87 -6.98 26.90
CA ARG A 144 -15.89 -7.67 25.59
C ARG A 144 -17.21 -8.36 25.29
N GLU A 145 -17.91 -8.86 26.31
CA GLU A 145 -19.22 -9.49 26.17
C GLU A 145 -20.36 -8.48 26.16
N LEU A 146 -20.45 -7.60 27.16
CA LEU A 146 -21.58 -6.69 27.34
C LEU A 146 -21.45 -5.41 26.50
N VAL A 147 -20.32 -4.71 26.61
CA VAL A 147 -20.17 -3.34 26.11
C VAL A 147 -19.71 -3.31 24.65
N THR A 148 -18.77 -4.17 24.27
CA THR A 148 -18.17 -4.22 22.93
C THR A 148 -19.18 -4.46 21.80
N PRO A 149 -20.26 -5.26 21.94
CA PRO A 149 -21.32 -5.33 20.92
C PRO A 149 -22.03 -4.00 20.69
N TRP A 150 -22.27 -3.21 21.75
CA TRP A 150 -22.87 -1.88 21.64
C TRP A 150 -21.89 -0.86 21.05
N PHE A 151 -20.61 -0.89 21.41
CA PHE A 151 -19.58 -0.06 20.76
C PHE A 151 -19.41 -0.39 19.27
N LYS A 152 -19.49 -1.67 18.87
CA LYS A 152 -19.51 -2.08 17.45
C LYS A 152 -20.74 -1.55 16.73
N PHE A 153 -21.91 -1.60 17.37
CA PHE A 153 -23.15 -1.05 16.81
C PHE A 153 -23.08 0.47 16.65
N LEU A 154 -22.67 1.21 17.68
CA LEU A 154 -22.51 2.66 17.66
C LEU A 154 -21.47 3.12 16.62
N TRP A 155 -20.35 2.40 16.49
CA TRP A 155 -19.38 2.63 15.42
C TRP A 155 -20.00 2.47 14.01
N GLU A 156 -20.71 1.37 13.75
CA GLU A 156 -21.35 1.17 12.44
C GLU A 156 -22.54 2.13 12.22
N THR A 157 -23.19 2.63 13.27
CA THR A 157 -24.13 3.76 13.22
C THR A 157 -23.43 5.03 12.73
N TYR A 158 -22.33 5.46 13.35
CA TYR A 158 -21.58 6.64 12.90
C TYR A 158 -21.10 6.51 11.45
N ARG A 159 -20.53 5.34 11.10
CA ARG A 159 -20.12 5.03 9.72
C ARG A 159 -21.29 5.10 8.73
N THR A 160 -22.42 4.52 9.08
CA THR A 160 -23.64 4.53 8.25
C THR A 160 -24.15 5.95 8.03
N VAL A 161 -24.22 6.77 9.09
CA VAL A 161 -24.62 8.17 8.99
C VAL A 161 -23.66 8.96 8.08
N LEU A 162 -22.34 8.81 8.26
CA LEU A 162 -21.35 9.47 7.38
C LEU A 162 -21.48 9.03 5.92
N GLU A 163 -21.79 7.77 5.64
CA GLU A 163 -22.01 7.26 4.28
C GLU A 163 -23.30 7.81 3.63
N ILE A 164 -24.34 8.06 4.45
CA ILE A 164 -25.63 8.63 4.03
C ILE A 164 -25.52 10.15 3.80
N LEU A 165 -24.79 10.87 4.66
CA LEU A 165 -24.68 12.33 4.61
C LEU A 165 -23.68 12.86 3.58
N ARG A 166 -22.81 12.00 3.01
CA ARG A 166 -21.80 12.43 2.02
C ARG A 166 -22.42 13.08 0.78
N ASN A 167 -21.64 13.96 0.15
CA ASN A 167 -21.94 14.64 -1.11
C ASN A 167 -23.30 15.37 -1.13
N ASN A 168 -23.69 16.03 -0.03
CA ASN A 168 -24.86 16.90 0.03
C ASN A 168 -24.54 18.18 0.79
N SER A 169 -24.59 19.33 0.12
CA SER A 169 -24.19 20.63 0.68
C SER A 169 -25.06 21.10 1.85
N LYS A 170 -26.36 20.77 1.85
CA LYS A 170 -27.31 21.10 2.92
C LYS A 170 -27.07 20.32 4.22
N LEU A 171 -26.21 19.29 4.19
CA LEU A 171 -25.97 18.36 5.29
C LEU A 171 -24.52 18.38 5.79
N GLU A 172 -23.67 19.29 5.29
CA GLU A 172 -22.25 19.38 5.65
C GLU A 172 -22.02 19.61 7.15
N ALA A 173 -22.82 20.46 7.80
CA ALA A 173 -22.70 20.72 9.24
C ALA A 173 -23.04 19.48 10.08
N LEU A 174 -24.09 18.73 9.71
CA LEU A 174 -24.46 17.47 10.34
C LEU A 174 -23.40 16.38 10.10
N TYR A 175 -22.79 16.35 8.91
CA TYR A 175 -21.67 15.45 8.59
C TYR A 175 -20.43 15.76 9.44
N ALA A 176 -20.03 17.02 9.54
CA ALA A 176 -18.90 17.46 10.38
C ALA A 176 -19.14 17.15 11.86
N MET A 177 -20.33 17.47 12.40
CA MET A 177 -20.72 17.11 13.76
C MET A 177 -20.67 15.59 13.99
N THR A 178 -21.15 14.79 13.02
CA THR A 178 -21.08 13.32 13.09
C THR A 178 -19.64 12.84 13.15
N ALA A 179 -18.75 13.39 12.32
CA ALA A 179 -17.33 13.05 12.33
C ALA A 179 -16.66 13.43 13.66
N HIS A 180 -16.93 14.63 14.20
CA HIS A 180 -16.44 15.06 15.52
C HIS A 180 -16.90 14.11 16.63
N ARG A 181 -18.19 13.76 16.68
CA ARG A 181 -18.73 12.79 17.66
C ARG A 181 -18.09 11.41 17.51
N ALA A 182 -17.89 10.93 16.28
CA ALA A 182 -17.24 9.66 16.01
C ALA A 182 -15.76 9.63 16.40
N PHE A 183 -15.02 10.74 16.22
CA PHE A 183 -13.65 10.86 16.72
C PHE A 183 -13.61 10.91 18.26
N GLN A 184 -14.51 11.67 18.91
CA GLN A 184 -14.58 11.75 20.37
C GLN A 184 -14.98 10.41 21.01
N PHE A 185 -15.90 9.65 20.39
CA PHE A 185 -16.16 8.24 20.73
C PHE A 185 -14.87 7.39 20.65
N CYS A 186 -14.09 7.53 19.56
CA CYS A 186 -12.83 6.80 19.42
C CYS A 186 -11.79 7.19 20.49
N LYS A 187 -11.78 8.46 20.93
CA LYS A 187 -10.94 8.96 22.03
C LYS A 187 -11.38 8.37 23.38
N GLN A 188 -12.65 8.58 23.74
CA GLN A 188 -13.24 8.21 25.03
C GLN A 188 -13.09 6.72 25.35
N TYR A 189 -13.20 5.86 24.34
CA TYR A 189 -13.09 4.40 24.47
C TYR A 189 -11.82 3.82 23.84
N LYS A 190 -10.80 4.66 23.58
CA LYS A 190 -9.47 4.30 23.03
C LYS A 190 -9.48 3.38 21.78
N ARG A 191 -10.51 3.52 20.93
CA ARG A 191 -10.76 2.67 19.75
C ARG A 191 -9.87 3.03 18.56
N THR A 192 -8.56 2.78 18.67
CA THR A 192 -7.59 3.16 17.64
C THR A 192 -7.80 2.47 16.29
N THR A 193 -8.40 1.28 16.26
CA THR A 193 -8.73 0.54 15.03
C THR A 193 -9.84 1.21 14.23
N GLU A 194 -10.90 1.63 14.91
CA GLU A 194 -12.02 2.38 14.36
C GLU A 194 -11.58 3.79 13.94
N PHE A 195 -10.73 4.45 14.73
CA PHE A 195 -10.16 5.76 14.38
C PHE A 195 -9.42 5.76 13.04
N ARG A 196 -8.49 4.80 12.82
CA ARG A 196 -7.77 4.67 11.53
C ARG A 196 -8.74 4.47 10.35
N ARG A 197 -9.78 3.66 10.54
CA ARG A 197 -10.83 3.43 9.53
C ARG A 197 -11.64 4.70 9.26
N LEU A 198 -11.94 5.49 10.29
CA LEU A 198 -12.68 6.75 10.18
C LEU A 198 -11.90 7.80 9.38
N CYS A 199 -10.62 8.01 9.69
CA CYS A 199 -9.74 8.90 8.90
C CYS A 199 -9.76 8.50 7.41
N GLU A 200 -9.64 7.20 7.13
CA GLU A 200 -9.63 6.68 5.76
C GLU A 200 -10.98 6.81 5.05
N ILE A 201 -12.11 6.65 5.75
CA ILE A 201 -13.45 6.94 5.21
C ILE A 201 -13.57 8.41 4.81
N ILE A 202 -13.15 9.34 5.67
CA ILE A 202 -13.27 10.79 5.41
C ILE A 202 -12.26 11.24 4.32
N ARG A 203 -11.12 10.55 4.14
CA ARG A 203 -10.26 10.73 2.95
C ARG A 203 -10.96 10.27 1.68
N ASN A 204 -11.50 9.06 1.67
CA ASN A 204 -12.21 8.52 0.51
C ASN A 204 -13.45 9.37 0.14
N HIS A 205 -14.15 9.96 1.12
CA HIS A 205 -15.24 10.91 0.84
C HIS A 205 -14.73 12.18 0.15
N LEU A 206 -13.62 12.78 0.60
CA LEU A 206 -12.99 13.93 -0.07
C LEU A 206 -12.48 13.60 -1.49
N THR A 207 -11.86 12.43 -1.68
CA THR A 207 -11.43 11.95 -3.01
C THR A 207 -12.61 11.75 -3.96
N ASN A 208 -13.72 11.17 -3.48
CA ASN A 208 -14.94 11.02 -4.27
C ASN A 208 -15.59 12.39 -4.60
N LEU A 209 -15.61 13.33 -3.64
CA LEU A 209 -16.06 14.70 -3.87
C LEU A 209 -15.25 15.41 -4.96
N ASN A 210 -13.94 15.16 -5.03
CA ASN A 210 -13.06 15.73 -6.06
C ASN A 210 -13.19 15.04 -7.43
N LYS A 211 -13.51 13.74 -7.45
CA LYS A 211 -13.67 12.94 -8.67
C LYS A 211 -14.99 13.24 -9.40
N TYR A 212 -16.10 13.34 -8.68
CA TYR A 212 -17.44 13.51 -9.27
C TYR A 212 -17.88 14.97 -9.17
N ARG A 213 -17.32 15.84 -10.04
CA ARG A 213 -17.54 17.30 -9.97
C ARG A 213 -18.95 17.73 -10.34
N ASP A 214 -19.62 17.00 -11.22
CA ASP A 214 -20.87 17.40 -11.88
C ASP A 214 -22.15 16.95 -11.13
N GLN A 215 -22.01 16.54 -9.87
CA GLN A 215 -23.15 16.12 -9.04
C GLN A 215 -23.99 17.33 -8.59
N ARG A 216 -25.32 17.23 -8.73
CA ARG A 216 -26.25 18.17 -8.10
C ARG A 216 -26.18 18.04 -6.57
N ASP A 217 -26.47 19.13 -5.86
CA ASP A 217 -26.32 19.27 -4.40
C ASP A 217 -24.89 19.05 -3.85
N ARG A 218 -23.85 19.11 -4.70
CA ARG A 218 -22.45 18.88 -4.29
C ARG A 218 -21.88 20.02 -3.43
N PRO A 219 -21.17 19.71 -2.32
CA PRO A 219 -20.34 20.67 -1.57
C PRO A 219 -19.33 21.43 -2.45
N ASP A 220 -19.33 22.76 -2.35
CA ASP A 220 -18.33 23.61 -3.01
C ASP A 220 -17.21 23.99 -2.03
N LEU A 221 -16.04 23.39 -2.21
CA LEU A 221 -14.84 23.70 -1.43
C LEU A 221 -14.32 25.14 -1.67
N SER A 222 -14.82 25.85 -2.67
CA SER A 222 -14.51 27.28 -2.91
C SER A 222 -15.22 28.19 -1.89
N ALA A 223 -16.38 27.77 -1.37
CA ALA A 223 -17.16 28.49 -0.38
C ALA A 223 -16.44 28.47 0.99
N PRO A 224 -16.37 29.62 1.71
CA PRO A 224 -15.60 29.72 2.94
C PRO A 224 -16.18 28.90 4.10
N GLU A 225 -17.51 28.74 4.14
CA GLU A 225 -18.23 28.00 5.19
C GLU A 225 -18.03 26.49 5.05
N SER A 226 -18.23 25.95 3.84
CA SER A 226 -17.88 24.55 3.51
C SER A 226 -16.42 24.26 3.80
N LEU A 227 -15.49 25.07 3.27
CA LEU A 227 -14.05 24.89 3.53
C LEU A 227 -13.73 24.89 5.03
N GLN A 228 -14.34 25.79 5.80
CA GLN A 228 -14.18 25.85 7.26
C GLN A 228 -14.61 24.53 7.91
N LEU A 229 -15.78 23.96 7.56
CA LEU A 229 -16.25 22.68 8.11
C LEU A 229 -15.30 21.51 7.79
N TYR A 230 -14.79 21.43 6.55
CA TYR A 230 -13.80 20.41 6.16
C TYR A 230 -12.46 20.59 6.90
N LEU A 231 -12.00 21.82 7.08
CA LEU A 231 -10.77 22.11 7.85
C LEU A 231 -10.95 21.79 9.33
N ASP A 232 -12.02 22.25 9.97
CA ASP A 232 -12.29 21.99 11.39
C ASP A 232 -12.40 20.48 11.68
N THR A 233 -13.02 19.72 10.76
CA THR A 233 -13.06 18.25 10.82
C THR A 233 -11.65 17.64 10.77
N ARG A 234 -10.73 18.17 9.94
CA ARG A 234 -9.34 17.72 9.88
C ARG A 234 -8.49 18.17 11.07
N PHE A 235 -8.79 19.33 11.66
CA PHE A 235 -8.11 19.80 12.86
C PHE A 235 -8.48 18.98 14.10
N GLU A 236 -9.76 18.61 14.26
CA GLU A 236 -10.18 17.70 15.33
C GLU A 236 -9.66 16.26 15.08
N GLN A 237 -9.59 15.81 13.82
CA GLN A 237 -8.90 14.57 13.43
C GLN A 237 -7.42 14.59 13.86
N LEU A 238 -6.67 15.64 13.52
CA LEU A 238 -5.25 15.79 13.88
C LEU A 238 -5.05 15.81 15.40
N LYS A 239 -5.84 16.62 16.12
CA LYS A 239 -5.81 16.70 17.58
C LYS A 239 -6.03 15.33 18.22
N ILE A 240 -7.10 14.63 17.86
CA ILE A 240 -7.43 13.33 18.46
C ILE A 240 -6.42 12.25 18.03
N ALA A 241 -5.83 12.34 16.83
CA ALA A 241 -4.72 11.47 16.44
C ALA A 241 -3.49 11.65 17.35
N THR A 242 -3.15 12.88 17.76
CA THR A 242 -2.08 13.13 18.74
C THR A 242 -2.46 12.72 20.16
N GLU A 243 -3.71 12.93 20.59
CA GLU A 243 -4.21 12.50 21.92
C GLU A 243 -4.34 10.97 22.06
N LEU A 244 -4.40 10.23 20.94
CA LEU A 244 -4.35 8.76 20.87
C LEU A 244 -2.95 8.22 20.54
N GLU A 245 -1.92 9.08 20.48
CA GLU A 245 -0.52 8.74 20.15
C GLU A 245 -0.36 8.03 18.78
N LEU A 246 -1.30 8.26 17.85
CA LEU A 246 -1.31 7.67 16.52
C LEU A 246 -0.48 8.50 15.54
N TRP A 247 0.80 8.70 15.84
CA TRP A 247 1.72 9.64 15.16
C TRP A 247 1.75 9.50 13.63
N GLN A 248 1.60 8.28 13.09
CA GLN A 248 1.48 8.04 11.65
C GLN A 248 0.20 8.63 11.03
N GLU A 249 -0.97 8.44 11.67
CA GLU A 249 -2.21 9.06 11.22
C GLU A 249 -2.25 10.56 11.54
N ALA A 250 -1.58 11.02 12.60
CA ALA A 250 -1.39 12.44 12.86
C ALA A 250 -0.62 13.11 11.71
N PHE A 251 0.51 12.53 11.27
CA PHE A 251 1.25 13.01 10.11
C PHE A 251 0.42 12.98 8.81
N ARG A 252 -0.31 11.88 8.54
CA ARG A 252 -1.25 11.83 7.39
C ARG A 252 -2.36 12.88 7.50
N SER A 253 -2.80 13.24 8.70
CA SER A 253 -3.79 14.30 8.92
C SER A 253 -3.22 15.69 8.64
N VAL A 254 -1.93 15.91 8.89
CA VAL A 254 -1.21 17.13 8.45
C VAL A 254 -1.13 17.17 6.92
N GLU A 255 -0.81 16.06 6.26
CA GLU A 255 -0.85 15.95 4.79
C GLU A 255 -2.27 16.22 4.24
N ASP A 256 -3.33 15.70 4.88
CA ASP A 256 -4.73 15.95 4.52
C ASP A 256 -5.09 17.46 4.61
N ILE A 257 -4.62 18.17 5.66
CA ILE A 257 -4.84 19.62 5.85
C ILE A 257 -4.09 20.41 4.78
N HIS A 258 -2.80 20.11 4.58
CA HIS A 258 -1.98 20.78 3.57
C HIS A 258 -2.55 20.58 2.16
N GLY A 259 -3.02 19.37 1.85
CA GLY A 259 -3.71 19.05 0.60
C GLY A 259 -4.97 19.90 0.35
N LEU A 260 -5.80 20.13 1.38
CA LEU A 260 -6.95 21.04 1.29
C LEU A 260 -6.52 22.50 1.04
N MET A 261 -5.47 22.97 1.72
CA MET A 261 -4.92 24.32 1.54
C MET A 261 -4.42 24.53 0.09
N CYS A 262 -3.69 23.57 -0.46
CA CYS A 262 -3.21 23.59 -1.84
C CYS A 262 -4.35 23.52 -2.86
N LEU A 263 -5.39 22.72 -2.60
CA LEU A 263 -6.52 22.52 -3.51
C LEU A 263 -7.35 23.79 -3.69
N VAL A 264 -7.63 24.52 -2.61
CA VAL A 264 -8.46 25.75 -2.66
C VAL A 264 -7.62 27.03 -2.80
N LYS A 265 -6.29 26.95 -2.58
CA LYS A 265 -5.35 28.09 -2.62
C LYS A 265 -5.72 29.22 -1.64
N LYS A 266 -6.40 28.89 -0.54
CA LYS A 266 -6.77 29.80 0.55
C LYS A 266 -6.11 29.32 1.84
N THR A 267 -5.51 30.23 2.60
CA THR A 267 -4.97 29.95 3.93
C THR A 267 -6.09 29.85 4.98
N PRO A 268 -6.08 28.86 5.90
CA PRO A 268 -7.01 28.78 7.02
C PRO A 268 -6.94 30.00 7.95
N LYS A 269 -7.96 30.15 8.80
CA LYS A 269 -7.97 31.17 9.87
C LYS A 269 -6.69 31.05 10.73
N PRO A 270 -6.00 32.15 11.07
CA PRO A 270 -4.76 32.11 11.85
C PRO A 270 -4.85 31.30 13.15
N SER A 271 -5.98 31.32 13.86
CA SER A 271 -6.20 30.53 15.07
C SER A 271 -6.09 29.01 14.83
N LEU A 272 -6.53 28.51 13.67
CA LEU A 272 -6.34 27.11 13.28
C LEU A 272 -4.89 26.83 12.90
N MET A 273 -4.23 27.78 12.23
CA MET A 273 -2.80 27.66 11.88
C MET A 273 -1.89 27.66 13.12
N VAL A 274 -2.30 28.28 14.24
CA VAL A 274 -1.61 28.12 15.53
C VAL A 274 -1.67 26.64 15.99
N VAL A 275 -2.86 26.03 15.98
CA VAL A 275 -3.03 24.60 16.33
C VAL A 275 -2.25 23.69 15.36
N TYR A 276 -2.24 24.02 14.06
CA TYR A 276 -1.44 23.31 13.05
C TYR A 276 0.05 23.25 13.40
N TYR A 277 0.66 24.40 13.67
CA TYR A 277 2.09 24.45 13.98
C TYR A 277 2.42 23.86 15.37
N VAL A 278 1.53 23.97 16.35
CA VAL A 278 1.67 23.28 17.66
C VAL A 278 1.67 21.77 17.50
N LYS A 279 0.73 21.20 16.74
CA LYS A 279 0.72 19.75 16.50
C LYS A 279 1.87 19.29 15.59
N LEU A 280 2.37 20.14 14.71
CA LEU A 280 3.63 19.88 13.99
C LEU A 280 4.86 19.85 14.90
N THR A 281 4.99 20.71 15.92
CA THR A 281 6.15 20.64 16.82
C THR A 281 6.13 19.34 17.63
N GLU A 282 4.99 18.90 18.14
CA GLU A 282 4.83 17.58 18.79
C GLU A 282 5.27 16.43 17.85
N ILE A 283 4.72 16.38 16.63
CA ILE A 283 5.00 15.31 15.66
C ILE A 283 6.49 15.28 15.28
N PHE A 284 7.11 16.43 14.98
CA PHE A 284 8.51 16.48 14.59
C PHE A 284 9.49 16.22 15.75
N TRP A 285 9.07 16.45 17.01
CA TRP A 285 9.86 16.06 18.17
C TRP A 285 9.94 14.54 18.28
N ILE A 286 8.78 13.88 18.23
CA ILE A 286 8.66 12.42 18.39
C ILE A 286 9.27 11.66 17.21
N SER A 287 9.19 12.20 15.98
CA SER A 287 9.92 11.68 14.82
C SER A 287 11.43 12.00 14.81
N SER A 288 11.99 12.49 15.93
CA SER A 288 13.41 12.90 16.09
C SER A 288 13.90 13.89 15.02
N SER A 289 12.97 14.63 14.40
CA SER A 289 13.20 15.50 13.25
C SER A 289 13.44 16.94 13.72
N HIS A 290 14.43 17.11 14.61
CA HIS A 290 14.63 18.33 15.41
C HIS A 290 14.74 19.64 14.58
N LEU A 291 15.29 19.58 13.36
CA LEU A 291 15.35 20.72 12.43
C LEU A 291 13.97 21.21 12.00
N TYR A 292 13.06 20.27 11.67
CA TYR A 292 11.69 20.56 11.27
C TYR A 292 10.84 21.00 12.48
N HIS A 293 11.11 20.43 13.65
CA HIS A 293 10.55 20.88 14.93
C HIS A 293 10.92 22.35 15.21
N ALA A 294 12.19 22.72 15.06
CA ALA A 294 12.67 24.09 15.23
C ALA A 294 12.04 25.06 14.21
N TYR A 295 11.91 24.65 12.94
CA TYR A 295 11.25 25.47 11.92
C TYR A 295 9.74 25.62 12.18
N ALA A 296 9.05 24.59 12.67
CA ALA A 296 7.65 24.68 13.08
C ALA A 296 7.46 25.65 14.26
N TRP A 297 8.34 25.62 15.27
CA TRP A 297 8.37 26.61 16.36
C TRP A 297 8.59 28.04 15.85
N PHE A 298 9.52 28.24 14.92
CA PHE A 298 9.78 29.54 14.31
C PHE A 298 8.56 30.09 13.56
N ARG A 299 7.87 29.23 12.80
CA ARG A 299 6.65 29.60 12.06
C ARG A 299 5.48 29.90 12.98
N LEU A 300 5.35 29.15 14.09
CA LEU A 300 4.42 29.45 15.18
C LEU A 300 4.71 30.82 15.83
N PHE A 301 5.97 31.14 16.11
CA PHE A 301 6.38 32.45 16.65
C PHE A 301 6.04 33.59 15.70
N LEU A 302 6.38 33.49 14.41
CA LEU A 302 6.04 34.51 13.40
C LEU A 302 4.53 34.72 13.29
N LEU A 303 3.75 33.63 13.30
CA LEU A 303 2.29 33.70 13.25
C LEU A 303 1.72 34.41 14.49
N GLN A 304 2.14 34.04 15.69
CA GLN A 304 1.65 34.68 16.92
C GLN A 304 2.08 36.15 17.04
N LYS A 305 3.34 36.47 16.70
CA LYS A 305 3.88 37.85 16.70
C LYS A 305 3.14 38.78 15.73
N SER A 306 2.56 38.25 14.66
CA SER A 306 1.78 39.02 13.67
C SER A 306 0.28 39.13 13.98
N PHE A 307 -0.31 38.10 14.59
CA PHE A 307 -1.77 38.01 14.79
C PHE A 307 -2.22 38.35 16.22
N ASN A 308 -1.56 37.81 17.25
CA ASN A 308 -2.00 37.93 18.64
C ASN A 308 -1.44 39.19 19.32
N LYS A 309 -2.02 40.36 19.01
CA LYS A 309 -1.71 41.64 19.69
C LYS A 309 -1.94 41.62 21.21
N ASN A 310 -2.77 40.69 21.70
CA ASN A 310 -3.13 40.54 23.11
C ASN A 310 -2.27 39.47 23.85
N LEU A 311 -1.23 38.93 23.22
CA LEU A 311 -0.36 37.94 23.84
C LEU A 311 0.52 38.59 24.93
N SER A 312 0.67 37.94 26.09
CA SER A 312 1.58 38.43 27.13
C SER A 312 3.02 38.46 26.62
N GLN A 313 3.78 39.50 26.98
CA GLN A 313 5.21 39.57 26.67
C GLN A 313 5.97 38.35 27.24
N LYS A 314 5.51 37.79 28.37
CA LYS A 314 6.06 36.55 28.96
C LYS A 314 5.77 35.33 28.09
N ASP A 315 4.56 35.21 27.54
CA ASP A 315 4.18 34.10 26.66
C ASP A 315 4.98 34.16 25.34
N LEU A 316 5.10 35.37 24.75
CA LEU A 316 5.92 35.60 23.57
C LEU A 316 7.40 35.26 23.82
N GLN A 317 7.92 35.58 25.01
CA GLN A 317 9.30 35.29 25.41
C GLN A 317 9.58 33.80 25.64
N LEU A 318 8.63 33.07 26.23
CA LEU A 318 8.70 31.61 26.37
C LEU A 318 8.67 30.91 25.01
N ILE A 319 7.83 31.38 24.08
CA ILE A 319 7.79 30.87 22.71
C ILE A 319 9.09 31.20 21.97
N ALA A 320 9.58 32.46 22.02
CA ALA A 320 10.84 32.87 21.39
C ALA A 320 12.04 32.03 21.89
N SER A 321 12.11 31.82 23.21
CA SER A 321 13.11 30.96 23.84
C SER A 321 12.98 29.50 23.42
N SER A 322 11.76 28.99 23.23
CA SER A 322 11.52 27.66 22.66
C SER A 322 12.05 27.55 21.22
N VAL A 323 11.89 28.58 20.37
CA VAL A 323 12.46 28.57 19.01
C VAL A 323 13.98 28.46 19.05
N VAL A 324 14.66 29.27 19.87
CA VAL A 324 16.13 29.27 19.95
C VAL A 324 16.66 27.97 20.54
N LEU A 325 16.05 27.45 21.62
CA LEU A 325 16.47 26.17 22.20
C LEU A 325 16.18 24.97 21.30
N ALA A 326 15.07 24.98 20.55
CA ALA A 326 14.80 23.98 19.52
C ALA A 326 15.84 24.03 18.39
N ALA A 327 16.20 25.23 17.90
CA ALA A 327 17.20 25.41 16.85
C ALA A 327 18.63 25.05 17.30
N LEU A 328 18.98 25.34 18.56
CA LEU A 328 20.22 24.87 19.17
C LEU A 328 20.23 23.35 19.37
N SER A 329 19.07 22.73 19.69
CA SER A 329 18.95 21.26 19.85
C SER A 329 19.17 20.48 18.54
N VAL A 330 19.21 21.16 17.39
CA VAL A 330 19.59 20.54 16.11
C VAL A 330 21.10 20.22 16.13
N PRO A 331 21.53 18.98 15.82
CA PRO A 331 22.95 18.64 15.70
C PRO A 331 23.70 19.54 14.70
N PRO A 332 24.98 19.86 14.93
CA PRO A 332 25.77 20.74 14.07
C PRO A 332 26.31 20.06 12.78
N HIS A 333 25.92 18.82 12.51
CA HIS A 333 26.33 18.03 11.35
C HIS A 333 25.11 17.38 10.65
N ASP A 334 25.19 17.22 9.32
CA ASP A 334 24.17 16.48 8.57
C ASP A 334 24.44 14.98 8.68
N CYS A 335 23.44 14.20 9.12
CA CYS A 335 23.59 12.77 9.45
C CYS A 335 23.74 11.82 8.23
N THR A 336 24.22 12.33 7.10
CA THR A 336 24.19 11.66 5.78
C THR A 336 25.36 10.69 5.54
N HIS A 337 26.38 10.64 6.41
CA HIS A 337 27.58 9.85 6.11
C HIS A 337 27.40 8.34 6.35
N GLY A 338 27.51 7.58 5.27
CA GLY A 338 27.36 6.12 5.25
C GLY A 338 26.03 5.61 4.64
N ALA A 339 25.10 6.50 4.30
CA ALA A 339 23.89 6.15 3.56
C ALA A 339 24.20 5.81 2.08
N SER A 340 23.48 4.86 1.51
CA SER A 340 23.53 4.54 0.08
C SER A 340 22.87 5.62 -0.78
N HIS A 341 23.13 5.61 -2.10
CA HIS A 341 22.51 6.56 -3.03
C HIS A 341 20.98 6.56 -2.95
N LEU A 342 20.38 5.36 -2.85
CA LEU A 342 18.93 5.17 -2.78
C LEU A 342 18.35 5.73 -1.48
N GLU A 343 19.03 5.53 -0.34
CA GLU A 343 18.63 6.11 0.95
C GLU A 343 18.75 7.64 0.92
N LEU A 344 19.80 8.19 0.30
CA LEU A 344 19.97 9.65 0.11
C LEU A 344 18.92 10.26 -0.82
N GLU A 345 18.37 9.51 -1.78
CA GLU A 345 17.26 9.97 -2.63
C GLU A 345 15.93 9.93 -1.89
N HIS A 346 15.62 8.83 -1.19
CA HIS A 346 14.43 8.75 -0.33
C HIS A 346 14.46 9.79 0.81
N GLU A 347 15.62 10.06 1.40
CA GLU A 347 15.77 11.09 2.43
C GLU A 347 15.55 12.49 1.85
N LYS A 348 16.05 12.81 0.65
CA LYS A 348 15.74 14.07 -0.04
C LYS A 348 14.25 14.22 -0.33
N GLU A 349 13.58 13.16 -0.78
CA GLU A 349 12.14 13.19 -1.05
C GLU A 349 11.34 13.41 0.24
N ARG A 350 11.65 12.65 1.31
CA ARG A 350 11.05 12.82 2.64
C ARG A 350 11.27 14.24 3.18
N ASN A 351 12.49 14.76 3.05
CA ASN A 351 12.86 16.08 3.53
C ASN A 351 12.16 17.22 2.75
N LEU A 352 11.92 17.04 1.44
CA LEU A 352 11.13 17.97 0.62
C LEU A 352 9.64 17.91 0.96
N ARG A 353 9.06 16.70 1.15
CA ARG A 353 7.68 16.54 1.65
C ARG A 353 7.50 17.25 3.00
N MET A 354 8.39 17.01 3.96
CA MET A 354 8.35 17.66 5.28
C MET A 354 8.49 19.19 5.20
N ALA A 355 9.37 19.71 4.34
CA ALA A 355 9.54 21.16 4.14
C ALA A 355 8.24 21.82 3.64
N ASN A 356 7.58 21.21 2.65
CA ASN A 356 6.31 21.70 2.10
C ASN A 356 5.22 21.80 3.18
N LEU A 357 5.10 20.81 4.08
CA LEU A 357 4.08 20.80 5.13
C LEU A 357 4.16 21.99 6.10
N ILE A 358 5.37 22.51 6.40
CA ILE A 358 5.55 23.72 7.24
C ILE A 358 5.44 25.02 6.41
N GLY A 359 5.23 24.90 5.10
CA GLY A 359 5.25 26.02 4.15
C GLY A 359 6.64 26.64 4.00
N PHE A 360 7.72 25.86 4.21
CA PHE A 360 9.04 26.25 3.72
C PHE A 360 9.04 26.10 2.20
N ASN A 361 8.52 27.12 1.53
CA ASN A 361 8.58 27.23 0.09
C ASN A 361 10.05 27.40 -0.29
N LEU A 362 10.68 26.29 -0.66
CA LEU A 362 11.84 26.28 -1.54
C LEU A 362 11.46 27.03 -2.82
N GLU A 363 11.71 28.34 -2.88
CA GLU A 363 11.55 29.09 -4.12
C GLU A 363 12.42 28.41 -5.18
N THR A 364 11.80 28.00 -6.29
CA THR A 364 12.43 27.16 -7.32
C THR A 364 13.43 27.92 -8.20
N LYS A 365 14.17 28.87 -7.62
CA LYS A 365 15.40 29.44 -8.15
C LYS A 365 16.39 28.28 -8.30
N PRO A 366 16.79 27.89 -9.52
CA PRO A 366 17.56 26.66 -9.75
C PRO A 366 18.97 26.70 -9.18
N GLU A 367 19.44 27.89 -8.82
CA GLU A 367 20.79 28.18 -8.30
C GLU A 367 20.86 28.05 -6.77
N SER A 368 19.80 28.42 -6.04
CA SER A 368 19.74 28.35 -4.56
C SER A 368 19.05 27.07 -4.09
N ARG A 369 19.71 25.92 -4.29
CA ARG A 369 19.34 24.62 -3.69
C ARG A 369 19.67 24.57 -2.18
N GLU A 370 19.26 25.59 -1.44
CA GLU A 370 19.34 25.60 0.02
C GLU A 370 18.29 24.65 0.58
N MET A 371 18.66 23.38 0.78
CA MET A 371 17.98 22.53 1.75
C MET A 371 17.95 23.28 3.08
N LEU A 372 16.80 23.25 3.77
CA LEU A 372 16.67 23.77 5.13
C LEU A 372 17.85 23.26 5.97
N SER A 373 18.60 24.17 6.58
CA SER A 373 19.84 23.86 7.29
C SER A 373 19.90 24.60 8.62
N ARG A 374 20.66 24.07 9.58
CA ARG A 374 20.81 24.69 10.91
C ARG A 374 21.39 26.10 10.83
N SER A 375 22.38 26.33 9.96
CA SER A 375 23.01 27.64 9.76
C SER A 375 22.04 28.65 9.12
N SER A 376 21.31 28.25 8.08
CA SER A 376 20.30 29.11 7.45
C SER A 376 19.17 29.46 8.43
N LEU A 377 18.70 28.50 9.24
CA LEU A 377 17.72 28.74 10.29
C LEU A 377 18.22 29.76 11.33
N LEU A 378 19.42 29.57 11.91
CA LEU A 378 19.95 30.51 12.91
C LEU A 378 20.16 31.92 12.34
N ALA A 379 20.58 32.04 11.07
CA ALA A 379 20.63 33.31 10.37
C ALA A 379 19.23 33.93 10.18
N GLU A 380 18.20 33.13 9.86
CA GLU A 380 16.83 33.63 9.75
C GLU A 380 16.30 34.12 11.12
N LEU A 381 16.53 33.38 12.21
CA LEU A 381 16.16 33.78 13.58
C LEU A 381 16.77 35.13 14.00
N ALA A 382 18.04 35.36 13.63
CA ALA A 382 18.68 36.65 13.82
C ALA A 382 18.01 37.75 12.97
N SER A 383 17.82 37.50 11.68
CA SER A 383 17.27 38.48 10.72
C SER A 383 15.84 38.94 11.05
N LYS A 384 14.99 38.05 11.59
CA LYS A 384 13.59 38.36 11.94
C LYS A 384 13.43 38.97 13.35
N GLY A 385 14.53 39.20 14.05
CA GLY A 385 14.50 39.70 15.42
C GLY A 385 13.75 38.76 16.36
N VAL A 386 14.12 37.47 16.37
CA VAL A 386 13.69 36.53 17.43
C VAL A 386 14.54 36.79 18.68
N MET A 387 15.85 37.00 18.51
CA MET A 387 16.84 37.23 19.59
C MET A 387 16.58 38.44 20.49
N SER A 388 15.69 39.37 20.10
CA SER A 388 15.26 40.50 20.94
C SER A 388 14.06 40.20 21.83
N CYS A 389 13.39 39.06 21.64
CA CYS A 389 12.24 38.61 22.42
C CYS A 389 12.57 37.47 23.41
N VAL A 390 13.79 36.94 23.37
CA VAL A 390 14.25 35.74 24.09
C VAL A 390 14.63 36.05 25.55
N THR A 391 14.60 35.06 26.45
CA THR A 391 15.09 35.23 27.85
C THR A 391 16.61 35.32 27.88
N GLN A 392 17.19 36.12 28.78
CA GLN A 392 18.63 36.44 28.76
C GLN A 392 19.50 35.16 28.86
N GLU A 393 19.15 34.20 29.71
CA GLU A 393 19.88 32.92 29.85
C GLU A 393 19.97 32.14 28.54
N VAL A 394 18.94 32.19 27.70
CA VAL A 394 18.88 31.49 26.41
C VAL A 394 19.70 32.23 25.35
N LYS A 395 19.72 33.57 25.43
CA LYS A 395 20.61 34.42 24.62
C LYS A 395 22.08 34.21 25.00
N ASP A 396 22.38 34.08 26.29
CA ASP A 396 23.73 33.79 26.80
C ASP A 396 24.22 32.42 26.31
N ILE A 397 23.40 31.36 26.40
CA ILE A 397 23.75 30.05 25.82
C ILE A 397 23.96 30.12 24.31
N TYR A 398 23.12 30.86 23.57
CA TYR A 398 23.29 31.02 22.13
C TYR A 398 24.64 31.66 21.77
N HIS A 399 25.05 32.71 22.47
CA HIS A 399 26.38 33.32 22.26
C HIS A 399 27.50 32.36 22.67
N LEU A 400 27.40 31.71 23.84
CA LEU A 400 28.38 30.76 24.35
C LEU A 400 28.62 29.56 23.41
N LEU A 401 27.58 29.00 22.79
CA LEU A 401 27.69 27.78 21.97
C LEU A 401 27.98 28.03 20.48
N GLU A 402 27.67 29.21 19.94
CA GLU A 402 27.80 29.51 18.51
C GLU A 402 28.85 30.58 18.17
N HIS A 403 29.17 31.50 19.10
CA HIS A 403 30.04 32.66 18.85
C HIS A 403 31.31 32.68 19.70
N GLU A 404 31.28 32.13 20.92
CA GLU A 404 32.44 32.11 21.80
C GLU A 404 33.38 30.90 21.58
N PHE A 405 34.68 31.13 21.75
CA PHE A 405 35.72 30.10 21.69
C PHE A 405 36.37 29.95 23.08
N HIS A 406 35.91 28.95 23.85
CA HIS A 406 36.30 28.71 25.24
C HIS A 406 36.68 27.23 25.49
N PRO A 407 37.78 26.71 24.90
CA PRO A 407 38.03 25.27 24.79
C PRO A 407 38.26 24.51 26.11
N SER A 408 38.47 25.22 27.22
CA SER A 408 38.60 24.65 28.58
C SER A 408 37.32 24.82 29.41
N ASP A 409 36.61 25.95 29.24
CA ASP A 409 35.57 26.41 30.16
C ASP A 409 34.14 26.20 29.64
N LEU A 410 33.96 25.95 28.34
CA LEU A 410 32.66 25.99 27.64
C LEU A 410 31.57 25.21 28.39
N ALA A 411 31.88 23.99 28.80
CA ALA A 411 30.96 23.11 29.52
C ALA A 411 30.70 23.60 30.97
N VAL A 412 31.72 24.08 31.67
CA VAL A 412 31.62 24.63 33.04
C VAL A 412 30.76 25.90 33.05
N LYS A 413 30.91 26.76 32.03
CA LYS A 413 30.09 27.97 31.82
C LYS A 413 28.64 27.64 31.41
N ALA A 414 28.42 26.57 30.65
CA ALA A 414 27.09 26.15 30.21
C ALA A 414 26.25 25.50 31.32
N LEU A 415 26.85 24.71 32.22
CA LEU A 415 26.15 24.01 33.31
C LEU A 415 25.21 24.89 34.17
N PRO A 416 25.62 26.06 34.72
CA PRO A 416 24.71 26.90 35.50
C PRO A 416 23.59 27.52 34.66
N LEU A 417 23.80 27.75 33.36
CA LEU A 417 22.76 28.27 32.46
C LEU A 417 21.73 27.18 32.11
N LEU A 418 22.18 25.96 31.83
CA LEU A 418 21.30 24.79 31.62
C LEU A 418 20.47 24.49 32.88
N THR A 419 21.07 24.63 34.07
CA THR A 419 20.41 24.46 35.38
C THR A 419 19.39 25.58 35.70
N LYS A 420 19.51 26.75 35.06
CA LYS A 420 18.45 27.77 35.07
C LYS A 420 17.34 27.42 34.08
N ILE A 421 17.68 27.02 32.86
CA ILE A 421 16.71 26.69 31.81
C ILE A 421 15.83 25.49 32.16
N SER A 422 16.35 24.47 32.85
CA SER A 422 15.53 23.36 33.36
C SER A 422 14.44 23.79 34.36
N LYS A 423 14.61 24.96 35.00
CA LYS A 423 13.64 25.58 35.92
C LYS A 423 12.75 26.63 35.23
N LEU A 424 13.02 26.97 33.96
CA LEU A 424 12.20 27.88 33.16
C LEU A 424 11.20 27.08 32.33
N GLY A 425 9.94 27.09 32.72
CA GLY A 425 8.86 26.42 31.99
C GLY A 425 7.51 26.64 32.67
N GLY A 426 6.43 26.28 32.00
CA GLY A 426 5.10 26.34 32.58
C GLY A 426 3.96 26.46 31.57
N LYS A 427 2.75 26.57 32.11
CA LYS A 427 1.52 26.79 31.35
C LYS A 427 1.43 28.26 30.96
N LEU A 428 1.31 28.51 29.66
CA LEU A 428 1.13 29.84 29.09
C LEU A 428 -0.25 30.39 29.45
N SER A 429 -0.43 31.72 29.39
CA SER A 429 -1.72 32.37 29.72
C SER A 429 -2.86 31.82 28.84
N THR A 430 -4.10 31.85 29.34
CA THR A 430 -5.31 31.31 28.66
C THR A 430 -5.58 31.86 27.26
N ALA A 431 -4.95 32.99 26.87
CA ALA A 431 -5.01 33.56 25.53
C ALA A 431 -4.06 32.88 24.51
N SER A 432 -3.12 32.05 24.97
CA SER A 432 -2.19 31.29 24.14
C SER A 432 -2.70 29.88 23.90
N SER A 433 -2.91 29.50 22.63
CA SER A 433 -3.39 28.16 22.25
C SER A 433 -2.29 27.09 22.26
N VAL A 434 -1.21 27.29 23.02
CA VAL A 434 -0.05 26.40 23.12
C VAL A 434 -0.10 25.69 24.49
N PRO A 435 -0.36 24.37 24.54
CA PRO A 435 -0.57 23.65 25.78
C PRO A 435 0.75 23.30 26.47
N GLU A 436 1.24 24.24 27.29
CA GLU A 436 2.45 24.14 28.11
C GLU A 436 3.78 24.19 27.33
N VAL A 437 4.80 24.85 27.92
CA VAL A 437 6.16 24.93 27.37
C VAL A 437 7.15 24.41 28.40
N GLN A 438 7.74 23.25 28.09
CA GLN A 438 8.71 22.55 28.92
C GLN A 438 10.12 22.71 28.33
N LEU A 439 10.84 23.80 28.65
CA LEU A 439 12.19 24.02 28.11
C LEU A 439 13.21 22.96 28.57
N ALA A 440 12.91 22.26 29.67
CA ALA A 440 13.68 21.12 30.16
C ALA A 440 13.88 20.01 29.11
N GLN A 441 12.95 19.82 28.16
CA GLN A 441 13.07 18.79 27.12
C GLN A 441 14.30 18.97 26.20
N TYR A 442 14.80 20.20 26.08
CA TYR A 442 15.96 20.54 25.26
C TYR A 442 17.30 20.29 25.98
N VAL A 443 17.32 20.22 27.32
CA VAL A 443 18.57 20.18 28.10
C VAL A 443 19.49 19.01 27.68
N PRO A 444 19.03 17.76 27.52
CA PRO A 444 19.89 16.65 27.08
C PRO A 444 20.43 16.79 25.64
N ALA A 445 19.75 17.58 24.79
CA ALA A 445 20.24 17.90 23.44
C ALA A 445 21.29 19.02 23.48
N LEU A 446 21.14 19.99 24.39
CA LEU A 446 22.08 21.09 24.60
C LEU A 446 23.37 20.63 25.29
N GLU A 447 23.30 19.70 26.24
CA GLU A 447 24.48 19.05 26.85
C GLU A 447 25.30 18.28 25.80
N ARG A 448 24.62 17.58 24.87
CA ARG A 448 25.25 16.93 23.72
C ARG A 448 25.85 17.94 22.75
N LEU A 449 25.15 19.04 22.43
CA LEU A 449 25.71 20.11 21.60
C LEU A 449 26.95 20.73 22.27
N ALA A 450 26.89 21.05 23.57
CA ALA A 450 28.02 21.61 24.31
C ALA A 450 29.23 20.65 24.28
N THR A 451 28.99 19.35 24.44
CA THR A 451 30.02 18.31 24.31
C THR A 451 30.61 18.27 22.90
N MET A 452 29.76 18.29 21.85
CA MET A 452 30.20 18.30 20.45
C MET A 452 30.95 19.59 20.07
N ARG A 453 30.53 20.75 20.58
CA ARG A 453 31.20 22.05 20.39
C ARG A 453 32.54 22.09 21.13
N LEU A 454 32.61 21.58 22.36
CA LEU A 454 33.86 21.44 23.11
C LEU A 454 34.85 20.56 22.31
N LEU A 455 34.42 19.38 21.88
CA LEU A 455 35.21 18.50 21.01
C LEU A 455 35.65 19.25 19.74
N GLN A 456 34.75 19.94 19.04
CA GLN A 456 35.09 20.72 17.85
C GLN A 456 36.17 21.79 18.14
N GLN A 457 36.05 22.56 19.24
CA GLN A 457 37.00 23.61 19.60
C GLN A 457 38.38 23.04 19.99
N VAL A 458 38.40 21.97 20.79
CA VAL A 458 39.60 21.24 21.22
C VAL A 458 40.33 20.59 20.04
N VAL A 459 39.60 19.88 19.18
CA VAL A 459 40.09 19.18 17.97
C VAL A 459 40.60 20.18 16.93
N SER A 460 39.86 21.28 16.70
CA SER A 460 40.14 22.20 15.59
C SER A 460 41.46 22.94 15.80
N ASN A 461 41.62 23.66 16.92
CA ASN A 461 42.66 24.69 17.03
C ASN A 461 43.69 24.47 18.14
N VAL A 462 43.36 23.88 19.30
CA VAL A 462 44.29 23.93 20.46
C VAL A 462 45.16 22.69 20.65
N TYR A 463 44.60 21.48 20.64
CA TYR A 463 45.34 20.27 21.08
C TYR A 463 45.64 19.29 19.94
N GLN A 464 46.71 18.50 20.10
CA GLN A 464 47.08 17.38 19.21
C GLN A 464 46.97 16.02 19.92
N THR A 465 47.26 15.96 21.22
CA THR A 465 47.09 14.76 22.05
C THR A 465 46.68 15.18 23.46
N MET A 466 45.77 14.44 24.08
CA MET A 466 45.15 14.76 25.37
C MET A 466 44.89 13.47 26.17
N LYS A 467 44.95 13.51 27.51
CA LYS A 467 44.58 12.35 28.33
C LYS A 467 43.06 12.21 28.42
N ILE A 468 42.54 10.99 28.38
CA ILE A 468 41.11 10.66 28.55
C ILE A 468 40.55 11.26 29.85
N GLN A 469 41.29 11.15 30.95
CA GLN A 469 40.93 11.72 32.25
C GLN A 469 40.75 13.25 32.20
N THR A 470 41.62 13.96 31.46
CA THR A 470 41.52 15.42 31.32
C THR A 470 40.32 15.83 30.46
N LEU A 471 40.02 15.07 29.40
CA LEU A 471 38.82 15.31 28.58
C LEU A 471 37.53 15.07 29.39
N SER A 472 37.48 14.00 30.19
CA SER A 472 36.35 13.73 31.09
C SER A 472 36.21 14.81 32.16
N GLY A 473 37.32 15.31 32.72
CA GLY A 473 37.31 16.40 33.71
C GLY A 473 36.84 17.76 33.16
N MET A 474 36.91 17.97 31.84
CA MET A 474 36.33 19.15 31.18
C MET A 474 34.83 19.02 30.89
N ILE A 475 34.22 17.85 31.06
CA ILE A 475 32.81 17.58 30.71
C ILE A 475 32.06 17.12 31.98
N PRO A 476 31.56 18.05 32.81
CA PRO A 476 30.85 17.70 34.06
C PRO A 476 29.47 17.07 33.84
N PHE A 477 28.99 16.99 32.59
CA PHE A 477 27.66 16.46 32.25
C PHE A 477 27.59 14.93 32.14
N PHE A 478 28.69 14.30 31.74
CA PHE A 478 28.66 12.93 31.18
C PHE A 478 29.89 12.13 31.56
N ASP A 479 29.69 10.88 31.98
CA ASP A 479 30.74 9.88 32.09
C ASP A 479 31.46 9.69 30.75
N PHE A 480 32.76 9.34 30.80
CA PHE A 480 33.57 9.14 29.61
C PHE A 480 32.94 8.17 28.60
N SER A 481 32.25 7.11 29.04
CA SER A 481 31.54 6.16 28.15
C SER A 481 30.48 6.82 27.24
N VAL A 482 29.85 7.90 27.71
CA VAL A 482 28.86 8.67 26.93
C VAL A 482 29.56 9.69 26.04
N VAL A 483 30.62 10.34 26.54
CA VAL A 483 31.49 11.24 25.76
C VAL A 483 32.15 10.50 24.60
N GLU A 484 32.64 9.29 24.83
CA GLU A 484 33.25 8.40 23.84
C GLU A 484 32.24 8.07 22.74
N LYS A 485 31.01 7.68 23.09
CA LYS A 485 29.95 7.42 22.11
C LYS A 485 29.64 8.65 21.26
N ILE A 486 29.44 9.82 21.88
CA ILE A 486 29.23 11.10 21.18
C ILE A 486 30.41 11.41 20.24
N SER A 487 31.64 11.13 20.68
CA SER A 487 32.85 11.34 19.89
C SER A 487 32.95 10.39 18.69
N VAL A 488 32.60 9.11 18.87
CA VAL A 488 32.58 8.10 17.79
C VAL A 488 31.51 8.45 16.75
N ASP A 489 30.32 8.89 17.17
CA ASP A 489 29.28 9.36 16.26
C ASP A 489 29.72 10.63 15.50
N ALA A 490 30.38 11.59 16.17
CA ALA A 490 30.94 12.79 15.54
C ALA A 490 32.08 12.49 14.55
N VAL A 491 32.92 11.49 14.82
CA VAL A 491 33.96 11.01 13.89
C VAL A 491 33.34 10.28 12.70
N LYS A 492 32.32 9.45 12.93
CA LYS A 492 31.58 8.74 11.87
C LYS A 492 30.93 9.71 10.88
N GLN A 493 30.36 10.82 11.36
CA GLN A 493 29.77 11.87 10.52
C GLN A 493 30.81 12.87 9.95
N LYS A 494 32.11 12.60 10.10
CA LYS A 494 33.23 13.48 9.69
C LYS A 494 33.20 14.90 10.28
N PHE A 495 32.45 15.13 11.35
CA PHE A 495 32.40 16.43 12.06
C PHE A 495 33.67 16.69 12.89
N VAL A 496 34.34 15.63 13.34
CA VAL A 496 35.56 15.67 14.15
C VAL A 496 36.57 14.63 13.62
N SER A 497 37.86 14.99 13.58
CA SER A 497 38.95 14.09 13.17
C SER A 497 39.76 13.65 14.40
N MET A 498 39.45 12.48 14.95
CA MET A 498 39.93 12.03 16.26
C MET A 498 40.16 10.51 16.30
N LYS A 499 41.11 10.06 17.13
CA LYS A 499 41.34 8.65 17.47
C LYS A 499 41.45 8.51 18.99
N VAL A 500 40.95 7.41 19.54
CA VAL A 500 41.12 7.05 20.96
C VAL A 500 42.10 5.88 21.05
N ASP A 501 43.08 6.00 21.94
CA ASP A 501 44.01 4.94 22.31
C ASP A 501 43.77 4.59 23.79
N HIS A 502 43.04 3.50 24.02
CA HIS A 502 42.71 3.01 25.37
C HIS A 502 43.91 2.32 26.05
N MET A 503 44.93 1.87 25.31
CA MET A 503 46.14 1.28 25.91
C MET A 503 47.01 2.35 26.55
N ARG A 504 47.02 3.56 25.98
CA ARG A 504 47.75 4.73 26.49
C ARG A 504 46.86 5.71 27.26
N SER A 505 45.55 5.47 27.30
CA SER A 505 44.53 6.38 27.86
C SER A 505 44.59 7.81 27.29
N VAL A 506 44.82 7.94 25.98
CA VAL A 506 44.90 9.24 25.27
C VAL A 506 43.95 9.33 24.08
N VAL A 507 43.57 10.57 23.79
CA VAL A 507 42.84 11.00 22.60
C VAL A 507 43.81 11.75 21.70
N ILE A 508 43.83 11.42 20.40
CA ILE A 508 44.75 11.96 19.40
C ILE A 508 43.93 12.67 18.31
N PHE A 509 44.17 13.98 18.16
CA PHE A 509 43.45 14.84 17.23
C PHE A 509 44.19 14.91 15.89
N CYS A 510 43.55 14.42 14.82
CA CYS A 510 44.21 14.07 13.56
C CYS A 510 44.20 15.22 12.54
N LYS A 511 44.90 16.31 12.85
CA LYS A 511 45.05 17.50 11.98
C LYS A 511 45.94 17.25 10.74
N THR A 512 46.91 16.35 10.83
CA THR A 512 47.99 16.15 9.83
C THR A 512 47.73 15.03 8.81
N SER A 513 46.46 14.66 8.59
CA SER A 513 46.10 13.78 7.47
C SER A 513 46.02 14.55 6.15
N LEU A 514 46.28 13.89 5.02
CA LEU A 514 46.11 14.47 3.68
C LEU A 514 44.66 14.90 3.36
N GLU A 515 43.68 14.48 4.18
CA GLU A 515 42.27 14.87 4.07
C GLU A 515 41.89 16.11 4.91
N SER A 516 42.84 16.78 5.60
CA SER A 516 42.50 17.96 6.42
C SER A 516 42.30 19.23 5.57
N ASP A 517 41.31 20.04 5.95
CA ASP A 517 40.88 21.19 5.13
C ASP A 517 41.96 22.27 4.99
N GLY A 518 42.80 22.44 6.02
CA GLY A 518 43.97 23.34 5.97
C GLY A 518 45.03 22.97 4.92
N LEU A 519 45.00 21.73 4.37
CA LEU A 519 45.81 21.32 3.22
C LEU A 519 45.04 21.44 1.90
N LYS A 520 43.73 21.16 1.88
CA LYS A 520 42.88 21.29 0.69
C LYS A 520 42.84 22.74 0.19
N ASP A 521 42.52 23.66 1.10
CA ASP A 521 42.30 25.06 0.77
C ASP A 521 43.61 25.85 0.73
N HIS A 522 44.77 25.20 0.95
CA HIS A 522 46.06 25.89 1.01
C HIS A 522 46.39 26.65 -0.27
N LEU A 523 46.09 26.06 -1.44
CA LEU A 523 46.28 26.73 -2.73
C LEU A 523 45.30 27.88 -2.98
N ALA A 524 44.05 27.76 -2.50
CA ALA A 524 43.05 28.81 -2.61
C ALA A 524 43.40 30.01 -1.70
N ASN A 525 43.74 29.73 -0.44
CA ASN A 525 44.24 30.72 0.51
C ASN A 525 45.52 31.39 0.01
N PHE A 526 46.49 30.63 -0.51
CA PHE A 526 47.69 31.18 -1.12
C PHE A 526 47.36 32.10 -2.30
N ALA A 527 46.47 31.67 -3.22
CA ALA A 527 46.06 32.50 -4.35
C ALA A 527 45.29 33.77 -3.94
N GLU A 528 44.48 33.71 -2.89
CA GLU A 528 43.76 34.88 -2.38
C GLU A 528 44.72 35.87 -1.70
N GLN A 529 45.62 35.38 -0.82
CA GLN A 529 46.62 36.22 -0.15
C GLN A 529 47.66 36.78 -1.14
N LEU A 530 48.06 36.02 -2.16
CA LEU A 530 48.90 36.49 -3.26
C LEU A 530 48.19 37.59 -4.07
N ASN A 531 46.87 37.46 -4.32
CA ASN A 531 46.11 38.52 -4.98
C ASN A 531 45.95 39.77 -4.09
N LYS A 532 45.74 39.63 -2.78
CA LYS A 532 45.74 40.74 -1.82
C LYS A 532 47.10 41.46 -1.81
N ALA A 533 48.20 40.71 -1.68
CA ALA A 533 49.56 41.26 -1.74
C ALA A 533 49.84 41.94 -3.09
N ARG A 534 49.41 41.34 -4.22
CA ARG A 534 49.51 41.93 -5.56
C ARG A 534 48.73 43.25 -5.67
N GLN A 535 47.54 43.34 -5.08
CA GLN A 535 46.74 44.58 -5.06
C GLN A 535 47.37 45.68 -4.19
N MET A 536 48.18 45.33 -3.19
CA MET A 536 48.95 46.29 -2.39
C MET A 536 50.24 46.74 -3.10
N ILE A 537 50.97 45.82 -3.75
CA ILE A 537 52.26 46.09 -4.42
C ILE A 537 52.06 46.77 -5.78
N TYR A 538 51.05 46.34 -6.55
CA TYR A 538 50.55 47.01 -7.73
C TYR A 538 49.08 47.38 -7.51
N PRO A 539 48.81 48.53 -6.85
CA PRO A 539 47.49 49.15 -6.90
C PRO A 539 47.12 49.34 -8.38
N PRO A 540 45.94 48.88 -8.84
CA PRO A 540 45.55 49.10 -10.22
C PRO A 540 45.40 50.61 -10.46
N ASP A 541 46.14 51.15 -11.43
CA ASP A 541 45.94 52.52 -11.91
C ASP A 541 44.45 52.81 -12.06
N ARG A 542 43.99 53.98 -11.61
CA ARG A 542 42.64 54.50 -11.91
C ARG A 542 42.52 54.94 -13.39
N LYS A 543 42.93 54.06 -14.31
CA LYS A 543 42.57 54.16 -15.73
C LYS A 543 41.04 54.12 -15.80
N PRO A 544 40.39 55.07 -16.52
CA PRO A 544 38.94 55.10 -16.60
C PRO A 544 38.43 53.74 -17.07
N SER A 545 37.40 53.22 -16.39
CA SER A 545 36.97 51.84 -16.53
C SER A 545 36.75 51.46 -18.00
N LYS A 546 37.08 50.21 -18.37
CA LYS A 546 36.83 49.69 -19.73
C LYS A 546 35.38 49.85 -20.18
N LEU A 547 34.42 50.01 -19.25
CA LEU A 547 33.06 50.48 -19.56
C LEU A 547 33.04 51.75 -20.42
N GLY A 548 33.85 52.76 -20.12
CA GLY A 548 33.88 54.03 -20.85
C GLY A 548 34.23 53.89 -22.32
N ALA A 549 35.15 52.96 -22.64
CA ALA A 549 35.49 52.61 -24.03
C ALA A 549 34.47 51.68 -24.69
N LEU A 550 33.72 50.89 -23.91
CA LEU A 550 32.66 50.00 -24.40
C LEU A 550 31.33 50.70 -24.64
N LEU A 551 31.02 51.80 -23.93
CA LEU A 551 29.75 52.51 -24.03
C LEU A 551 29.33 52.86 -25.47
N PRO A 552 30.19 53.41 -26.35
CA PRO A 552 29.82 53.68 -27.75
C PRO A 552 29.42 52.41 -28.53
N SER A 553 30.17 51.33 -28.35
CA SER A 553 29.87 50.03 -28.99
C SER A 553 28.58 49.41 -28.45
N LEU A 554 28.27 49.63 -27.17
CA LEU A 554 27.04 49.16 -26.54
C LEU A 554 25.81 49.88 -27.12
N THR A 555 25.88 51.19 -27.38
CA THR A 555 24.80 51.92 -28.07
C THR A 555 24.51 51.35 -29.46
N GLU A 556 25.53 50.99 -30.23
CA GLU A 556 25.33 50.33 -31.53
C GLU A 556 24.70 48.94 -31.40
N VAL A 557 25.16 48.13 -30.45
CA VAL A 557 24.62 46.77 -30.21
C VAL A 557 23.15 46.85 -29.78
N VAL A 558 22.80 47.78 -28.88
CA VAL A 558 21.42 48.03 -28.45
C VAL A 558 20.55 48.49 -29.62
N ALA A 559 21.04 49.38 -30.50
CA ALA A 559 20.29 49.79 -31.69
C ALA A 559 20.07 48.64 -32.70
N LYS A 560 21.05 47.76 -32.86
CA LYS A 560 20.97 46.57 -33.73
C LYS A 560 19.97 45.55 -33.16
N GLU A 561 20.05 45.23 -31.86
CA GLU A 561 19.10 44.32 -31.20
C GLU A 561 17.68 44.92 -31.10
N HIS A 562 17.52 46.22 -30.90
CA HIS A 562 16.19 46.86 -30.94
C HIS A 562 15.51 46.69 -32.30
N LYS A 563 16.23 46.92 -33.41
CA LYS A 563 15.71 46.63 -34.76
C LYS A 563 15.38 45.16 -34.96
N ARG A 564 16.22 44.25 -34.45
CA ARG A 564 16.01 42.79 -34.48
C ARG A 564 14.75 42.37 -33.70
N LEU A 565 14.51 42.98 -32.54
CA LEU A 565 13.32 42.75 -31.71
C LEU A 565 12.04 43.28 -32.36
N LEU A 566 12.08 44.45 -33.01
CA LEU A 566 10.94 44.97 -33.78
C LEU A 566 10.60 44.05 -34.98
N ALA A 567 11.60 43.60 -35.74
CA ALA A 567 11.40 42.63 -36.82
C ALA A 567 10.82 41.31 -36.28
N ARG A 568 11.34 40.82 -35.15
CA ARG A 568 10.81 39.62 -34.46
C ARG A 568 9.37 39.82 -33.99
N LYS A 569 8.98 41.00 -33.48
CA LYS A 569 7.59 41.31 -33.13
C LYS A 569 6.69 41.15 -34.35
N SER A 570 7.02 41.79 -35.47
CA SER A 570 6.22 41.72 -36.71
C SER A 570 6.06 40.28 -37.22
N ILE A 571 7.11 39.44 -37.13
CA ILE A 571 7.03 38.02 -37.50
C ILE A 571 6.12 37.22 -36.55
N ILE A 572 6.14 37.51 -35.26
CA ILE A 572 5.23 36.87 -34.27
C ILE A 572 3.78 37.33 -34.49
N GLU A 573 3.58 38.61 -34.78
CA GLU A 573 2.27 39.23 -35.01
C GLU A 573 1.60 38.62 -36.25
N LYS A 574 2.33 38.52 -37.38
CA LYS A 574 1.85 37.81 -38.58
C LYS A 574 1.52 36.33 -38.33
N ARG A 575 2.39 35.59 -37.62
CA ARG A 575 2.12 34.18 -37.28
C ARG A 575 0.89 34.00 -36.38
N LYS A 576 0.61 34.98 -35.53
CA LYS A 576 -0.60 35.00 -34.69
C LYS A 576 -1.85 35.26 -35.55
N GLU A 577 -1.79 36.20 -36.50
CA GLU A 577 -2.87 36.42 -37.48
C GLU A 577 -3.11 35.18 -38.35
N GLU A 578 -2.07 34.51 -38.82
CA GLU A 578 -2.14 33.26 -39.59
C GLU A 578 -2.79 32.13 -38.77
N GLN A 579 -2.39 31.97 -37.50
CA GLN A 579 -2.97 30.98 -36.59
C GLN A 579 -4.44 31.30 -36.23
N GLU A 580 -4.79 32.57 -36.05
CA GLU A 580 -6.18 33.00 -35.80
C GLU A 580 -7.08 32.78 -37.02
N ARG A 581 -6.57 32.97 -38.25
CA ARG A 581 -7.28 32.61 -39.48
C ARG A 581 -7.52 31.10 -39.58
N GLN A 582 -6.50 30.27 -39.30
CA GLN A 582 -6.64 28.81 -39.32
C GLN A 582 -7.66 28.31 -38.29
N LEU A 583 -7.69 28.91 -37.09
CA LEU A 583 -8.71 28.59 -36.08
C LEU A 583 -10.12 28.97 -36.53
N LEU A 584 -10.29 30.15 -37.13
CA LEU A 584 -11.59 30.62 -37.66
C LEU A 584 -12.09 29.75 -38.84
N GLU A 585 -11.17 29.24 -39.66
CA GLU A 585 -11.48 28.33 -40.77
C GLU A 585 -11.90 26.93 -40.26
N MET A 586 -11.18 26.39 -39.27
CA MET A 586 -11.57 25.17 -38.56
C MET A 586 -12.93 25.28 -37.84
N GLU A 587 -13.22 26.44 -37.21
CA GLU A 587 -14.49 26.69 -36.56
C GLU A 587 -15.65 26.72 -37.56
N ARG A 588 -15.49 27.41 -38.70
CA ARG A 588 -16.45 27.39 -39.82
C ARG A 588 -16.65 25.99 -40.40
N GLU A 589 -15.59 25.20 -40.49
CA GLU A 589 -15.71 23.80 -40.88
C GLU A 589 -16.55 23.00 -39.88
N GLU A 590 -16.34 23.15 -38.57
CA GLU A 590 -17.17 22.51 -37.54
C GLU A 590 -18.63 22.97 -37.59
N GLU A 591 -18.91 24.27 -37.74
CA GLU A 591 -20.28 24.77 -37.92
C GLU A 591 -20.93 24.15 -39.18
N SER A 592 -20.20 24.07 -40.30
CA SER A 592 -20.70 23.43 -41.52
C SER A 592 -21.00 21.94 -41.32
N LYS A 593 -20.20 21.24 -40.50
CA LYS A 593 -20.40 19.82 -40.15
C LYS A 593 -21.61 19.65 -39.23
N ARG A 594 -21.82 20.56 -38.27
CA ARG A 594 -23.02 20.60 -37.40
C ARG A 594 -24.29 20.88 -38.21
N LEU A 595 -24.28 21.85 -39.12
CA LEU A 595 -25.40 22.16 -40.02
C LEU A 595 -25.72 21.01 -40.98
N ARG A 596 -24.70 20.30 -41.49
CA ARG A 596 -24.92 19.07 -42.29
C ARG A 596 -25.57 17.96 -41.45
N LEU A 597 -25.12 17.75 -40.22
CA LEU A 597 -25.74 16.78 -39.30
C LEU A 597 -27.20 17.14 -38.97
N GLN A 598 -27.50 18.42 -38.73
CA GLN A 598 -28.86 18.90 -38.50
C GLN A 598 -29.77 18.63 -39.71
N LYS A 599 -29.33 18.95 -40.93
CA LYS A 599 -30.09 18.62 -42.15
C LYS A 599 -30.30 17.12 -42.34
N ILE A 600 -29.31 16.30 -42.02
CA ILE A 600 -29.45 14.82 -42.06
C ILE A 600 -30.49 14.34 -41.05
N THR A 601 -30.57 14.95 -39.85
CA THR A 601 -31.64 14.62 -38.88
C THR A 601 -33.02 15.13 -39.32
N GLU A 602 -33.12 16.32 -39.89
CA GLU A 602 -34.36 16.88 -40.44
C GLU A 602 -34.90 16.02 -41.61
N GLU A 603 -34.03 15.62 -42.55
CA GLU A 603 -34.39 14.69 -43.62
C GLU A 603 -34.82 13.31 -43.09
N ALA A 604 -34.19 12.82 -42.01
CA ALA A 604 -34.57 11.55 -41.39
C ALA A 604 -35.94 11.63 -40.70
N GLU A 605 -36.27 12.74 -40.04
CA GLU A 605 -37.60 12.97 -39.47
C GLU A 605 -38.66 13.19 -40.54
N GLN A 606 -38.37 13.95 -41.60
CA GLN A 606 -39.28 14.09 -42.75
C GLN A 606 -39.57 12.76 -43.43
N ARG A 607 -38.56 11.89 -43.61
CA ARG A 607 -38.76 10.53 -44.15
C ARG A 607 -39.61 9.66 -43.21
N ARG A 608 -39.43 9.75 -41.89
CA ARG A 608 -40.31 9.07 -40.91
C ARG A 608 -41.75 9.55 -41.03
N LEU A 609 -41.98 10.87 -41.02
CA LEU A 609 -43.31 11.47 -41.16
C LEU A 609 -43.97 11.12 -42.50
N ALA A 610 -43.21 11.07 -43.59
CA ALA A 610 -43.71 10.61 -44.90
C ALA A 610 -44.14 9.14 -44.84
N THR A 611 -43.33 8.23 -44.29
CA THR A 611 -43.71 6.82 -44.15
C THR A 611 -44.90 6.61 -43.20
N GLU A 612 -45.04 7.43 -42.16
CA GLU A 612 -46.22 7.38 -41.28
C GLU A 612 -47.48 7.91 -42.00
N TYR A 613 -47.34 8.95 -42.82
CA TYR A 613 -48.43 9.47 -43.64
C TYR A 613 -48.89 8.45 -44.69
N GLU A 614 -47.97 7.77 -45.37
CA GLU A 614 -48.27 6.67 -46.29
C GLU A 614 -48.94 5.50 -45.58
N GLN A 615 -48.46 5.11 -44.39
CA GLN A 615 -49.13 4.07 -43.59
C GLN A 615 -50.55 4.49 -43.18
N ARG A 616 -50.77 5.74 -42.76
CA ARG A 616 -52.11 6.28 -42.45
C ARG A 616 -53.01 6.36 -43.69
N LYS A 617 -52.46 6.66 -44.88
CA LYS A 617 -53.19 6.64 -46.16
C LYS A 617 -53.59 5.20 -46.53
N ASN A 618 -52.67 4.26 -46.45
CA ASN A 618 -52.93 2.85 -46.73
C ASN A 618 -53.92 2.23 -45.73
N GLN A 619 -53.89 2.64 -44.46
CA GLN A 619 -54.90 2.26 -43.45
C GLN A 619 -56.28 2.90 -43.65
N ARG A 620 -56.41 3.96 -44.47
CA ARG A 620 -57.71 4.45 -44.94
C ARG A 620 -58.19 3.63 -46.12
N ILE A 621 -57.32 3.41 -47.11
CA ILE A 621 -57.64 2.61 -48.30
C ILE A 621 -58.04 1.17 -47.92
N LEU A 622 -57.33 0.54 -46.96
CA LEU A 622 -57.70 -0.79 -46.45
C LEU A 622 -59.08 -0.79 -45.77
N ARG A 623 -59.45 0.27 -45.04
CA ARG A 623 -60.79 0.39 -44.45
C ARG A 623 -61.87 0.67 -45.49
N GLU A 624 -61.58 1.48 -46.50
CA GLU A 624 -62.48 1.71 -47.65
C GLU A 624 -62.68 0.42 -48.49
N ILE A 625 -61.71 -0.50 -48.46
CA ILE A 625 -61.82 -1.85 -49.03
C ILE A 625 -62.62 -2.78 -48.10
N GLU A 626 -62.32 -2.83 -46.79
CA GLU A 626 -63.11 -3.61 -45.82
C GLU A 626 -64.59 -3.18 -45.81
N GLU A 627 -64.88 -1.88 -45.87
CA GLU A 627 -66.25 -1.36 -45.95
C GLU A 627 -66.95 -1.80 -47.25
N ARG A 628 -66.27 -1.79 -48.40
CA ARG A 628 -66.81 -2.32 -49.67
C ARG A 628 -66.98 -3.84 -49.66
N GLU A 629 -66.04 -4.60 -49.10
CA GLU A 629 -66.19 -6.06 -48.95
C GLU A 629 -67.35 -6.42 -48.01
N ILE A 630 -67.60 -5.59 -46.97
CA ILE A 630 -68.78 -5.72 -46.11
C ILE A 630 -70.08 -5.35 -46.84
N GLU A 631 -70.08 -4.33 -47.69
CA GLU A 631 -71.23 -3.99 -48.55
C GLU A 631 -71.53 -5.08 -49.60
N GLU A 632 -70.50 -5.61 -50.28
CA GLU A 632 -70.65 -6.72 -51.22
C GLU A 632 -71.07 -8.03 -50.53
N ALA A 633 -70.55 -8.32 -49.34
CA ALA A 633 -71.01 -9.47 -48.53
C ALA A 633 -72.47 -9.32 -48.09
N GLN A 634 -72.92 -8.10 -47.75
CA GLN A 634 -74.34 -7.83 -47.46
C GLN A 634 -75.22 -7.95 -48.70
N ALA A 635 -74.74 -7.53 -49.88
CA ALA A 635 -75.44 -7.72 -51.15
C ALA A 635 -75.58 -9.22 -51.49
N LEU A 636 -74.51 -10.00 -51.34
CA LEU A 636 -74.51 -11.45 -51.58
C LEU A 636 -75.44 -12.20 -50.60
N LEU A 637 -75.55 -11.78 -49.34
CA LEU A 637 -76.54 -12.30 -48.40
C LEU A 637 -77.98 -12.00 -48.84
N GLN A 638 -78.26 -10.78 -49.31
CA GLN A 638 -79.58 -10.39 -49.82
C GLN A 638 -79.95 -11.04 -51.17
N GLU A 639 -78.97 -11.46 -51.97
CA GLU A 639 -79.23 -12.21 -53.21
C GLU A 639 -79.41 -13.71 -52.94
N ALA A 640 -78.71 -14.27 -51.94
CA ALA A 640 -78.84 -15.67 -51.52
C ALA A 640 -80.27 -16.01 -51.08
N GLU A 641 -80.94 -15.14 -50.30
CA GLU A 641 -82.34 -15.36 -49.90
C GLU A 641 -83.35 -15.38 -51.07
N LYS A 642 -83.00 -14.76 -52.22
CA LYS A 642 -83.92 -14.64 -53.37
C LYS A 642 -83.82 -15.78 -54.37
N ARG A 643 -82.83 -16.70 -54.26
CA ARG A 643 -82.58 -17.77 -55.26
C ARG A 643 -83.17 -19.15 -54.93
N ILE A 644 -84.14 -19.27 -54.01
CA ILE A 644 -84.88 -20.54 -53.75
C ILE A 644 -86.36 -20.46 -54.18
N LYS A 645 -86.63 -20.34 -55.51
CA LYS A 645 -87.93 -20.73 -56.15
C LYS A 645 -87.97 -20.63 -57.70
N LYS A 646 -87.25 -21.49 -58.45
CA LYS A 646 -87.73 -22.13 -59.72
C LYS A 646 -86.70 -23.07 -60.40
N LYS A 647 -87.25 -24.17 -60.93
CA LYS A 647 -86.81 -25.16 -61.95
C LYS A 647 -85.53 -24.86 -62.79
N GLY A 648 -84.67 -25.82 -63.17
CA GLY A 648 -84.54 -27.23 -62.78
C GLY A 648 -84.31 -28.24 -63.94
N LYS A 649 -83.46 -29.28 -63.69
CA LYS A 649 -83.09 -30.45 -64.55
C LYS A 649 -82.12 -30.15 -65.73
N LYS A 650 -81.20 -31.04 -66.17
CA LYS A 650 -80.38 -32.18 -65.62
C LYS A 650 -79.64 -32.84 -66.83
N PRO A 651 -78.63 -33.73 -66.68
CA PRO A 651 -77.35 -33.67 -65.93
C PRO A 651 -76.12 -34.07 -66.81
N ILE A 652 -74.88 -34.01 -66.30
CA ILE A 652 -73.81 -35.04 -66.50
C ILE A 652 -72.57 -34.78 -65.62
N ILE A 653 -71.99 -35.87 -65.08
CA ILE A 653 -70.70 -36.01 -64.34
C ILE A 653 -70.57 -35.32 -62.96
N GLU A 654 -69.79 -35.99 -62.09
CA GLU A 654 -69.48 -35.81 -60.65
C GLU A 654 -69.12 -34.37 -60.20
N GLY A 655 -69.22 -33.96 -58.92
CA GLY A 655 -69.14 -34.69 -57.63
C GLY A 655 -67.75 -34.48 -57.01
N ASP A 656 -67.53 -34.07 -55.76
CA ASP A 656 -68.39 -34.12 -54.54
C ASP A 656 -68.21 -32.84 -53.64
N LYS A 657 -68.69 -32.86 -52.39
CA LYS A 657 -68.82 -31.69 -51.49
C LYS A 657 -67.50 -31.18 -50.92
N ILE A 658 -67.23 -29.89 -51.09
CA ILE A 658 -66.17 -29.16 -50.34
C ILE A 658 -66.57 -29.10 -48.86
N THR A 659 -65.73 -29.64 -47.99
CA THR A 659 -65.91 -29.61 -46.53
C THR A 659 -65.11 -28.46 -45.91
N LYS A 660 -65.46 -28.01 -44.69
CA LYS A 660 -64.79 -26.87 -44.03
C LYS A 660 -63.26 -27.03 -43.90
N GLN A 661 -62.75 -28.27 -43.83
CA GLN A 661 -61.33 -28.58 -43.84
C GLN A 661 -60.67 -28.23 -45.19
N THR A 662 -61.20 -28.71 -46.32
CA THR A 662 -60.67 -28.39 -47.66
C THR A 662 -60.65 -26.89 -47.98
N LEU A 663 -61.59 -26.09 -47.45
CA LEU A 663 -61.55 -24.63 -47.61
C LEU A 663 -60.41 -23.99 -46.79
N MET A 664 -60.15 -24.51 -45.58
CA MET A 664 -59.08 -24.06 -44.69
C MET A 664 -57.69 -24.54 -45.14
N GLU A 665 -57.64 -25.67 -45.85
CA GLU A 665 -56.46 -26.20 -46.49
C GLU A 665 -56.11 -25.39 -47.76
N LEU A 666 -57.12 -25.02 -48.56
CA LEU A 666 -56.94 -24.08 -49.69
C LEU A 666 -56.37 -22.73 -49.23
N THR A 667 -56.95 -22.09 -48.19
CA THR A 667 -56.40 -20.82 -47.69
C THR A 667 -55.01 -20.96 -47.09
N LEU A 668 -54.68 -22.11 -46.47
CA LEU A 668 -53.31 -22.41 -46.03
C LEU A 668 -52.35 -22.56 -47.22
N THR A 669 -52.76 -23.20 -48.31
CA THR A 669 -51.93 -23.33 -49.52
C THR A 669 -51.72 -22.01 -50.26
N GLU A 670 -52.71 -21.11 -50.27
CA GLU A 670 -52.53 -19.76 -50.83
C GLU A 670 -51.62 -18.90 -49.93
N GLN A 671 -51.78 -18.93 -48.60
CA GLN A 671 -50.82 -18.25 -47.70
C GLN A 671 -49.39 -18.80 -47.82
N LEU A 672 -49.22 -20.10 -48.11
CA LEU A 672 -47.92 -20.70 -48.42
C LEU A 672 -47.38 -20.24 -49.78
N ARG A 673 -48.23 -20.08 -50.81
CA ARG A 673 -47.86 -19.47 -52.09
C ARG A 673 -47.44 -18.02 -51.93
N GLU A 674 -48.21 -17.20 -51.23
CA GLU A 674 -47.87 -15.80 -50.94
C GLU A 674 -46.53 -15.69 -50.20
N ARG A 675 -46.28 -16.55 -49.20
CA ARG A 675 -44.97 -16.62 -48.54
C ARG A 675 -43.84 -16.97 -49.50
N GLN A 676 -44.02 -17.99 -50.34
CA GLN A 676 -43.00 -18.35 -51.35
C GLN A 676 -42.81 -17.27 -52.41
N GLU A 677 -43.84 -16.51 -52.76
CA GLU A 677 -43.73 -15.35 -53.65
C GLU A 677 -42.98 -14.19 -52.99
N MET A 678 -43.30 -13.87 -51.74
CA MET A 678 -42.59 -12.84 -50.97
C MET A 678 -41.14 -13.23 -50.72
N GLU A 679 -40.85 -14.50 -50.48
CA GLU A 679 -39.49 -15.03 -50.41
C GLU A 679 -38.77 -14.90 -51.76
N LYS A 680 -39.40 -15.26 -52.89
CA LYS A 680 -38.83 -15.03 -54.24
C LYS A 680 -38.60 -13.54 -54.54
N LYS A 681 -39.48 -12.65 -54.05
CA LYS A 681 -39.33 -11.18 -54.16
C LYS A 681 -38.14 -10.70 -53.31
N LEU A 682 -38.00 -11.17 -52.07
CA LEU A 682 -36.85 -10.89 -51.20
C LEU A 682 -35.53 -11.43 -51.77
N GLN A 683 -35.52 -12.65 -52.32
CA GLN A 683 -34.34 -13.23 -52.98
C GLN A 683 -33.92 -12.45 -54.23
N LYS A 684 -34.87 -11.92 -55.01
CA LYS A 684 -34.57 -10.98 -56.11
C LYS A 684 -33.98 -9.67 -55.58
N LEU A 685 -34.55 -9.10 -54.52
CA LEU A 685 -34.10 -7.84 -53.93
C LEU A 685 -32.68 -7.98 -53.33
N ALA A 686 -32.40 -9.10 -52.65
CA ALA A 686 -31.06 -9.45 -52.16
C ALA A 686 -30.03 -9.56 -53.30
N LYS A 687 -30.40 -10.19 -54.44
CA LYS A 687 -29.54 -10.24 -55.63
C LYS A 687 -29.30 -8.85 -56.23
N THR A 688 -30.30 -7.98 -56.31
CA THR A 688 -30.08 -6.59 -56.76
C THR A 688 -29.22 -5.78 -55.80
N MET A 689 -29.29 -6.03 -54.48
CA MET A 689 -28.38 -5.41 -53.51
C MET A 689 -26.94 -5.90 -53.69
N ASP A 690 -26.72 -7.20 -53.88
CA ASP A 690 -25.39 -7.76 -54.16
C ASP A 690 -24.79 -7.22 -55.47
N TYR A 691 -25.59 -7.10 -56.55
CA TYR A 691 -25.13 -6.45 -57.79
C TYR A 691 -24.79 -4.97 -57.59
N LEU A 692 -25.59 -4.23 -56.81
CA LEU A 692 -25.36 -2.81 -56.56
C LEU A 692 -24.15 -2.57 -55.64
N GLU A 693 -23.91 -3.44 -54.64
CA GLU A 693 -22.66 -3.40 -53.88
C GLU A 693 -21.45 -3.83 -54.72
N ARG A 694 -21.59 -4.81 -55.62
CA ARG A 694 -20.52 -5.23 -56.53
C ARG A 694 -20.10 -4.09 -57.44
N ALA A 695 -21.04 -3.43 -58.11
CA ALA A 695 -20.77 -2.23 -58.91
C ALA A 695 -20.10 -1.12 -58.09
N LYS A 696 -20.55 -0.87 -56.85
CA LYS A 696 -19.90 0.09 -55.94
C LYS A 696 -18.47 -0.30 -55.57
N ARG A 697 -18.16 -1.59 -55.43
CA ARG A 697 -16.78 -2.08 -55.16
C ARG A 697 -15.91 -1.99 -56.41
N GLU A 698 -16.46 -2.24 -57.59
CA GLU A 698 -15.78 -2.12 -58.88
C GLU A 698 -15.42 -0.65 -59.19
N GLU A 699 -16.32 0.30 -58.93
CA GLU A 699 -16.05 1.76 -59.03
C GLU A 699 -15.10 2.28 -57.93
N ALA A 700 -15.17 1.74 -56.71
CA ALA A 700 -14.30 2.18 -55.60
C ALA A 700 -12.86 1.63 -55.71
N ALA A 701 -12.67 0.44 -56.28
CA ALA A 701 -11.37 -0.20 -56.43
C ALA A 701 -10.29 0.69 -57.10
N PRO A 702 -10.50 1.30 -58.29
CA PRO A 702 -9.48 2.14 -58.92
C PRO A 702 -9.19 3.43 -58.13
N LEU A 703 -10.15 3.96 -57.38
CA LEU A 703 -9.94 5.14 -56.53
C LEU A 703 -9.09 4.80 -55.29
N ILE A 704 -9.33 3.62 -54.68
CA ILE A 704 -8.53 3.11 -53.57
C ILE A 704 -7.12 2.77 -54.03
N GLU A 705 -6.97 2.14 -55.19
CA GLU A 705 -5.67 1.85 -55.81
C GLU A 705 -4.91 3.14 -56.11
N ALA A 706 -5.53 4.14 -56.75
CA ALA A 706 -4.89 5.43 -57.03
C ALA A 706 -4.42 6.16 -55.76
N ALA A 707 -5.24 6.18 -54.69
CA ALA A 707 -4.86 6.75 -53.41
C ALA A 707 -3.73 5.97 -52.72
N TYR A 708 -3.71 4.64 -52.86
CA TYR A 708 -2.63 3.79 -52.36
C TYR A 708 -1.30 4.03 -53.11
N GLN A 709 -1.34 4.14 -54.44
CA GLN A 709 -0.16 4.46 -55.25
C GLN A 709 0.39 5.87 -54.96
N GLN A 710 -0.48 6.87 -54.76
CA GLN A 710 -0.05 8.20 -54.30
C GLN A 710 0.67 8.13 -52.94
N ARG A 711 0.06 7.44 -51.97
CA ARG A 711 0.64 7.24 -50.64
C ARG A 711 1.97 6.49 -50.68
N LEU A 712 2.13 5.49 -51.54
CA LEU A 712 3.40 4.78 -51.74
C LEU A 712 4.52 5.68 -52.29
N VAL A 713 4.18 6.72 -53.05
CA VAL A 713 5.14 7.74 -53.51
C VAL A 713 5.50 8.70 -52.38
N GLU A 714 4.51 9.18 -51.61
CA GLU A 714 4.74 10.03 -50.45
C GLU A 714 5.59 9.35 -49.36
N GLU A 715 5.25 8.12 -48.98
CA GLU A 715 6.00 7.33 -48.00
C GLU A 715 7.43 7.03 -48.48
N ARG A 716 7.65 6.84 -49.79
CA ARG A 716 8.99 6.71 -50.37
C ARG A 716 9.80 8.00 -50.27
N LEU A 717 9.22 9.14 -50.67
CA LEU A 717 9.90 10.44 -50.62
C LEU A 717 10.24 10.85 -49.18
N LEU A 718 9.35 10.58 -48.23
CA LEU A 718 9.61 10.76 -46.81
C LEU A 718 10.75 9.86 -46.34
N HIS A 719 10.74 8.56 -46.69
CA HIS A 719 11.80 7.64 -46.31
C HIS A 719 13.17 8.00 -46.91
N GLU A 720 13.22 8.39 -48.20
CA GLU A 720 14.45 8.86 -48.85
C GLU A 720 15.01 10.12 -48.18
N HIS A 721 14.15 11.04 -47.76
CA HIS A 721 14.53 12.25 -47.02
C HIS A 721 15.00 11.94 -45.59
N GLU A 722 14.32 11.04 -44.86
CA GLU A 722 14.75 10.57 -43.53
C GLU A 722 16.12 9.86 -43.60
N GLN A 723 16.33 8.99 -44.58
CA GLN A 723 17.62 8.32 -44.84
C GLN A 723 18.73 9.34 -45.13
N GLN A 724 18.45 10.37 -45.94
CA GLN A 724 19.42 11.45 -46.21
C GLN A 724 19.76 12.23 -44.93
N GLN A 725 18.79 12.53 -44.07
CA GLN A 725 19.03 13.20 -42.79
C GLN A 725 19.81 12.31 -41.81
N GLU A 726 19.49 11.02 -41.70
CA GLU A 726 20.23 10.10 -40.82
C GLU A 726 21.67 9.89 -41.31
N VAL A 727 21.89 9.74 -42.63
CA VAL A 727 23.22 9.69 -43.23
C VAL A 727 24.02 10.97 -42.95
N GLU A 728 23.41 12.15 -43.08
CA GLU A 728 24.09 13.42 -42.85
C GLU A 728 24.42 13.65 -41.36
N VAL A 729 23.49 13.35 -40.45
CA VAL A 729 23.74 13.34 -39.00
C VAL A 729 24.81 12.31 -38.63
N SER A 730 24.84 11.15 -39.30
CA SER A 730 25.87 10.11 -39.12
C SER A 730 27.25 10.59 -39.56
N LYS A 731 27.38 11.28 -40.72
CA LYS A 731 28.63 11.91 -41.15
C LYS A 731 29.12 12.95 -40.13
N GLN A 732 28.24 13.84 -39.67
CA GLN A 732 28.59 14.91 -38.73
C GLN A 732 29.02 14.34 -37.36
N ARG A 733 28.36 13.28 -36.89
CA ARG A 733 28.81 12.50 -35.72
C ARG A 733 30.17 11.87 -35.97
N HIS A 734 30.37 11.19 -37.10
CA HIS A 734 31.64 10.54 -37.44
C HIS A 734 32.81 11.53 -37.53
N GLU A 735 32.60 12.71 -38.12
CA GLU A 735 33.61 13.77 -38.19
C GLU A 735 33.95 14.33 -36.78
N GLY A 736 32.94 14.46 -35.90
CA GLY A 736 33.13 14.81 -34.50
C GLY A 736 33.88 13.72 -33.72
N ASP A 737 33.49 12.47 -33.88
CA ASP A 737 34.10 11.30 -33.25
C ASP A 737 35.56 11.10 -33.70
N LEU A 738 35.89 11.40 -34.97
CA LEU A 738 37.27 11.41 -35.47
C LEU A 738 38.10 12.51 -34.78
N LYS A 739 37.58 13.75 -34.69
CA LYS A 739 38.26 14.86 -34.01
C LYS A 739 38.44 14.59 -32.51
N GLU A 740 37.46 13.98 -31.85
CA GLU A 740 37.60 13.57 -30.44
C GLU A 740 38.53 12.36 -30.28
N LYS A 741 38.52 11.38 -31.20
CA LYS A 741 39.49 10.26 -31.24
C LYS A 741 40.92 10.76 -31.40
N GLU A 742 41.18 11.77 -32.22
CA GLU A 742 42.50 12.43 -32.30
C GLU A 742 42.87 13.16 -31.01
N ARG A 743 41.91 13.88 -30.38
CA ARG A 743 42.14 14.56 -29.09
C ARG A 743 42.46 13.57 -27.97
N LEU A 744 41.73 12.46 -27.91
CA LEU A 744 41.88 11.40 -26.90
C LEU A 744 43.06 10.45 -27.20
N GLY A 745 43.47 10.30 -28.46
CA GLY A 745 44.65 9.53 -28.85
C GLY A 745 45.92 10.02 -28.15
N ARG A 746 46.05 11.34 -27.98
CA ARG A 746 47.13 12.00 -27.22
C ARG A 746 47.20 11.57 -25.74
N MET A 747 46.10 11.04 -25.19
CA MET A 747 45.97 10.57 -23.82
C MET A 747 46.07 9.04 -23.68
N MET A 748 46.14 8.27 -24.77
CA MET A 748 46.11 6.79 -24.72
C MET A 748 47.29 6.19 -23.94
N GLY A 749 48.52 6.66 -24.16
CA GLY A 749 49.68 6.19 -23.40
C GLY A 749 49.55 6.46 -21.89
N ASN A 750 49.04 7.64 -21.50
CA ASN A 750 48.77 7.99 -20.10
C ASN A 750 47.68 7.09 -19.50
N LYS A 751 46.61 6.82 -20.27
CA LYS A 751 45.54 5.88 -19.89
C LYS A 751 46.10 4.47 -19.69
N GLU A 752 46.95 3.97 -20.58
CA GLU A 752 47.52 2.63 -20.50
C GLU A 752 48.44 2.47 -19.29
N ILE A 753 49.33 3.44 -19.04
CA ILE A 753 50.18 3.48 -17.83
C ILE A 753 49.32 3.49 -16.56
N TYR A 754 48.25 4.27 -16.52
CA TYR A 754 47.32 4.32 -15.39
C TYR A 754 46.52 3.01 -15.24
N GLN A 755 46.02 2.45 -16.34
CA GLN A 755 45.25 1.22 -16.37
C GLN A 755 46.09 0.02 -15.90
N VAL A 756 47.34 -0.11 -16.36
CA VAL A 756 48.28 -1.13 -15.88
C VAL A 756 48.54 -0.97 -14.38
N ARG A 757 48.74 0.25 -13.89
CA ARG A 757 48.93 0.52 -12.45
C ARG A 757 47.70 0.14 -11.61
N VAL A 758 46.49 0.52 -12.05
CA VAL A 758 45.23 0.21 -11.34
C VAL A 758 44.90 -1.27 -11.39
N VAL A 759 45.07 -1.93 -12.55
CA VAL A 759 44.85 -3.38 -12.69
C VAL A 759 45.86 -4.16 -11.85
N SER A 760 47.14 -3.81 -11.89
CA SER A 760 48.18 -4.43 -11.05
C SER A 760 47.86 -4.33 -9.55
N HIS A 761 47.45 -3.14 -9.08
CA HIS A 761 47.08 -2.94 -7.68
C HIS A 761 45.82 -3.74 -7.28
N ARG A 762 44.77 -3.74 -8.12
CA ARG A 762 43.55 -4.55 -7.89
C ARG A 762 43.84 -6.06 -7.94
N GLN A 763 44.74 -6.49 -8.82
CA GLN A 763 45.16 -7.90 -8.91
C GLN A 763 45.95 -8.31 -7.65
N ALA A 764 46.80 -7.44 -7.11
CA ALA A 764 47.51 -7.66 -5.85
C ALA A 764 46.55 -7.77 -4.65
N GLU A 765 45.56 -6.87 -4.56
CA GLU A 765 44.49 -6.94 -3.55
C GLU A 765 43.65 -8.22 -3.67
N PHE A 766 43.21 -8.58 -4.88
CA PHE A 766 42.48 -9.82 -5.14
C PHE A 766 43.30 -11.06 -4.76
N ASN A 767 44.59 -11.08 -5.09
CA ASN A 767 45.51 -12.15 -4.71
C ASN A 767 45.83 -12.16 -3.21
N ARG A 768 45.65 -11.06 -2.48
CA ARG A 768 45.71 -11.04 -1.00
C ARG A 768 44.44 -11.67 -0.42
N LEU A 769 43.26 -11.15 -0.78
CA LEU A 769 41.95 -11.64 -0.33
C LEU A 769 41.72 -13.12 -0.68
N ARG A 770 42.21 -13.58 -1.84
CA ARG A 770 42.18 -14.99 -2.23
C ARG A 770 43.00 -15.87 -1.28
N ARG A 771 44.23 -15.48 -0.94
CA ARG A 771 45.07 -16.21 0.02
C ARG A 771 44.46 -16.22 1.42
N GLU A 772 43.99 -15.06 1.90
CA GLU A 772 43.26 -14.96 3.19
C GLU A 772 42.06 -15.92 3.26
N ARG A 773 41.35 -16.12 2.13
CA ARG A 773 40.21 -17.05 2.02
C ARG A 773 40.68 -18.51 1.99
N GLU A 774 41.72 -18.84 1.22
CA GLU A 774 42.29 -20.19 1.13
C GLU A 774 42.91 -20.63 2.47
N GLU A 775 43.58 -19.73 3.20
CA GLU A 775 44.04 -19.95 4.58
C GLU A 775 42.88 -20.16 5.57
N ARG A 776 41.80 -19.36 5.46
CA ARG A 776 40.63 -19.49 6.34
C ARG A 776 39.94 -20.84 6.13
N ILE A 777 39.81 -21.28 4.88
CA ILE A 777 39.32 -22.61 4.53
C ILE A 777 40.26 -23.69 5.08
N SER A 778 41.58 -23.52 4.94
CA SER A 778 42.57 -24.47 5.46
C SER A 778 42.51 -24.62 6.98
N ARG A 779 42.35 -23.51 7.72
CA ARG A 779 42.14 -23.50 9.18
C ARG A 779 40.85 -24.23 9.58
N ILE A 780 39.75 -24.02 8.86
CA ILE A 780 38.48 -24.73 9.09
C ILE A 780 38.62 -26.23 8.82
N LEU A 781 39.35 -26.64 7.78
CA LEU A 781 39.62 -28.04 7.45
C LEU A 781 40.52 -28.71 8.51
N GLN A 782 41.51 -27.98 9.06
CA GLN A 782 42.33 -28.45 10.17
C GLN A 782 41.51 -28.63 11.46
N SER A 783 40.66 -27.66 11.85
CA SER A 783 39.74 -27.79 12.99
C SER A 783 38.86 -29.03 12.85
N ARG A 784 38.20 -29.18 11.69
CA ARG A 784 37.36 -30.34 11.38
C ARG A 784 38.11 -31.68 11.36
N ARG A 785 39.42 -31.69 11.11
CA ARG A 785 40.26 -32.89 11.26
C ARG A 785 40.49 -33.21 12.74
N GLN A 786 40.89 -32.22 13.54
CA GLN A 786 41.10 -32.37 14.99
C GLN A 786 39.81 -32.77 15.72
N GLU A 787 38.66 -32.20 15.34
CA GLU A 787 37.32 -32.59 15.84
C GLU A 787 37.03 -34.07 15.53
N ARG A 788 37.27 -34.53 14.30
CA ARG A 788 37.08 -35.94 13.91
C ARG A 788 38.03 -36.89 14.65
N GLU A 789 39.22 -36.44 15.02
CA GLU A 789 40.17 -37.23 15.83
C GLU A 789 39.75 -37.28 17.30
N LYS A 790 39.33 -36.14 17.89
CA LYS A 790 38.74 -36.08 19.24
C LYS A 790 37.50 -36.98 19.34
N MET A 791 36.60 -36.93 18.36
CA MET A 791 35.40 -37.78 18.32
C MET A 791 35.72 -39.27 18.13
N ARG A 792 36.80 -39.63 17.40
CA ARG A 792 37.27 -41.03 17.34
C ARG A 792 37.80 -41.49 18.69
N LYS A 793 38.63 -40.68 19.37
CA LYS A 793 39.14 -40.99 20.72
C LYS A 793 37.99 -41.14 21.72
N LEU A 794 37.02 -40.22 21.71
CA LEU A 794 35.85 -40.28 22.59
C LEU A 794 35.00 -41.54 22.35
N LYS A 795 34.75 -41.91 21.08
CA LYS A 795 34.03 -43.17 20.75
C LYS A 795 34.80 -44.43 21.16
N PHE A 796 36.14 -44.40 21.16
CA PHE A 796 36.95 -45.50 21.66
C PHE A 796 36.86 -45.64 23.18
N TYR A 797 36.97 -44.53 23.92
CA TYR A 797 36.77 -44.53 25.38
C TYR A 797 35.35 -44.96 25.79
N LEU A 798 34.32 -44.49 25.09
CA LEU A 798 32.93 -44.90 25.36
C LEU A 798 32.74 -46.41 25.18
N LYS A 799 33.26 -47.00 24.08
CA LYS A 799 33.22 -48.46 23.88
C LYS A 799 33.94 -49.24 24.98
N LEU A 800 35.10 -48.76 25.42
CA LEU A 800 35.86 -49.42 26.49
C LEU A 800 35.11 -49.41 27.83
N GLU A 801 34.38 -48.34 28.14
CA GLU A 801 33.54 -48.25 29.34
C GLU A 801 32.23 -49.04 29.19
N GLU A 802 31.65 -49.10 27.99
CA GLU A 802 30.50 -49.97 27.66
C GLU A 802 30.86 -51.45 27.85
N GLU A 803 32.01 -51.91 27.33
CA GLU A 803 32.54 -53.26 27.52
C GLU A 803 32.84 -53.55 29.00
N ARG A 804 33.36 -52.57 29.75
CA ARG A 804 33.60 -52.70 31.20
C ARG A 804 32.29 -52.87 31.98
N GLN A 805 31.24 -52.14 31.59
CA GLN A 805 29.91 -52.32 32.21
C GLN A 805 29.18 -53.57 31.75
N GLN A 806 29.42 -54.08 30.54
CA GLN A 806 28.83 -55.36 30.10
C GLN A 806 29.38 -56.52 30.95
N LYS A 807 30.70 -56.59 31.18
CA LYS A 807 31.29 -57.61 32.08
C LYS A 807 30.74 -57.56 33.50
N LEU A 808 30.56 -56.36 34.07
CA LEU A 808 29.94 -56.22 35.39
C LEU A 808 28.48 -56.68 35.44
N ARG A 809 27.71 -56.51 34.34
CA ARG A 809 26.35 -57.04 34.23
C ARG A 809 26.34 -58.57 34.06
N GLU A 810 27.25 -59.11 33.25
CA GLU A 810 27.43 -60.56 33.07
C GLU A 810 27.82 -61.24 34.41
N GLU A 811 28.67 -60.62 35.23
CA GLU A 811 29.02 -61.10 36.58
C GLU A 811 27.87 -61.01 37.60
N GLU A 812 26.94 -60.07 37.45
CA GLU A 812 25.71 -60.03 38.26
C GLU A 812 24.65 -61.05 37.79
N GLU A 813 24.48 -61.21 36.48
CA GLU A 813 23.53 -62.16 35.90
C GLU A 813 23.98 -63.61 36.14
N ALA A 814 25.28 -63.91 36.07
CA ALA A 814 25.84 -65.19 36.46
C ALA A 814 25.52 -65.56 37.93
N ARG A 815 25.70 -64.61 38.87
CA ARG A 815 25.37 -64.83 40.28
C ARG A 815 23.86 -65.04 40.50
N LYS A 816 23.00 -64.28 39.82
CA LYS A 816 21.54 -64.49 39.85
C LYS A 816 21.13 -65.85 39.27
N HIS A 817 21.81 -66.32 38.23
CA HIS A 817 21.59 -67.67 37.69
C HIS A 817 22.02 -68.78 38.65
N GLU A 818 23.13 -68.62 39.38
CA GLU A 818 23.56 -69.60 40.38
C GLU A 818 22.60 -69.67 41.59
N GLU A 819 22.09 -68.53 42.06
CA GLU A 819 21.04 -68.50 43.09
C GLU A 819 19.73 -69.15 42.62
N ALA A 820 19.33 -68.93 41.36
CA ALA A 820 18.13 -69.53 40.79
C ALA A 820 18.27 -71.06 40.61
N GLU A 821 19.45 -71.54 40.24
CA GLU A 821 19.78 -72.98 40.18
C GLU A 821 19.64 -73.65 41.56
N ARG A 822 20.13 -73.00 42.63
CA ARG A 822 20.01 -73.53 44.00
C ARG A 822 18.54 -73.63 44.44
N ARG A 823 17.74 -72.59 44.21
CA ARG A 823 16.29 -72.60 44.55
C ARG A 823 15.52 -73.68 43.78
N LYS A 824 15.79 -73.87 42.48
CA LYS A 824 15.16 -74.93 41.68
C LYS A 824 15.50 -76.34 42.19
N LYS A 825 16.71 -76.56 42.71
CA LYS A 825 17.10 -77.84 43.32
C LYS A 825 16.35 -78.09 44.63
N GLU A 826 16.20 -77.08 45.48
CA GLU A 826 15.39 -77.18 46.71
C GLU A 826 13.89 -77.43 46.42
N GLU A 827 13.33 -76.79 45.38
CA GLU A 827 11.95 -77.01 44.95
C GLU A 827 11.74 -78.41 44.35
N ALA A 828 12.68 -78.89 43.52
CA ALA A 828 12.64 -80.23 42.95
C ALA A 828 12.71 -81.32 44.03
N GLU A 829 13.54 -81.15 45.07
CA GLU A 829 13.65 -82.10 46.18
C GLU A 829 12.37 -82.17 47.02
N ARG A 830 11.64 -81.04 47.16
CA ARG A 830 10.31 -81.01 47.79
C ARG A 830 9.26 -81.70 46.91
N LEU A 831 9.30 -81.49 45.60
CA LEU A 831 8.38 -82.15 44.66
C LEU A 831 8.57 -83.66 44.63
N ALA A 832 9.81 -84.14 44.66
CA ALA A 832 10.15 -85.56 44.70
C ALA A 832 9.59 -86.26 45.96
N LYS A 833 9.71 -85.62 47.13
CA LYS A 833 9.18 -86.16 48.40
C LYS A 833 7.65 -86.23 48.42
N LEU A 834 6.96 -85.34 47.70
CA LEU A 834 5.51 -85.43 47.50
C LEU A 834 5.13 -86.53 46.49
N ALA A 835 5.93 -86.75 45.45
CA ALA A 835 5.72 -87.82 44.48
C ALA A 835 5.88 -89.23 45.09
N GLU A 836 6.90 -89.44 45.94
CA GLU A 836 7.14 -90.72 46.60
C GLU A 836 5.96 -91.18 47.49
N ILE A 837 5.30 -90.22 48.16
CA ILE A 837 4.10 -90.46 48.98
C ILE A 837 2.91 -90.88 48.09
N ALA A 838 2.73 -90.24 46.94
CA ALA A 838 1.67 -90.58 45.99
C ALA A 838 1.91 -91.93 45.28
N GLU A 839 3.16 -92.29 45.00
CA GLU A 839 3.49 -93.57 44.36
C GLU A 839 3.27 -94.77 45.29
N LYS A 840 3.61 -94.63 46.58
CA LYS A 840 3.32 -95.65 47.61
C LYS A 840 1.83 -95.89 47.85
N GLN A 841 0.95 -94.95 47.49
CA GLN A 841 -0.49 -95.18 47.45
C GLN A 841 -0.88 -95.98 46.20
N ARG A 842 -0.45 -95.56 45.00
CA ARG A 842 -0.76 -96.22 43.72
C ARG A 842 -0.19 -97.63 43.56
N GLN A 843 0.83 -98.01 44.34
CA GLN A 843 1.36 -99.38 44.36
C GLN A 843 0.38 -100.36 45.04
N ARG A 844 -0.30 -99.93 46.12
CA ARG A 844 -1.27 -100.77 46.84
C ARG A 844 -2.56 -101.05 46.05
N GLU A 845 -2.92 -100.16 45.13
CA GLU A 845 -4.09 -100.32 44.26
C GLU A 845 -3.80 -101.35 43.13
N ARG A 846 -2.58 -101.33 42.57
CA ARG A 846 -2.17 -102.25 41.49
C ARG A 846 -2.05 -103.71 41.94
N GLU A 847 -1.58 -103.98 43.17
CA GLU A 847 -1.49 -105.34 43.73
C GLU A 847 -2.86 -106.05 43.88
N LEU A 848 -3.96 -105.29 43.86
CA LEU A 848 -5.32 -105.82 43.85
C LEU A 848 -5.80 -106.12 42.41
N GLU A 849 -5.59 -105.21 41.45
CA GLU A 849 -5.97 -105.42 40.05
C GLU A 849 -5.22 -106.60 39.39
N GLU A 850 -3.93 -106.79 39.67
CA GLU A 850 -3.14 -107.86 39.04
C GLU A 850 -3.63 -109.26 39.42
N LYS A 851 -4.10 -109.45 40.66
CA LYS A 851 -4.66 -110.74 41.12
C LYS A 851 -5.99 -111.09 40.46
N GLU A 852 -6.79 -110.09 40.06
CA GLU A 852 -8.06 -110.33 39.38
C GLU A 852 -7.85 -110.64 37.88
N LYS A 853 -6.90 -109.97 37.22
CA LYS A 853 -6.57 -110.23 35.81
C LYS A 853 -5.93 -111.60 35.57
N GLN A 854 -5.12 -112.12 36.48
CA GLN A 854 -4.49 -113.45 36.34
C GLN A 854 -5.49 -114.62 36.20
N ARG A 855 -6.75 -114.44 36.63
CA ARG A 855 -7.83 -115.42 36.35
C ARG A 855 -8.44 -115.33 34.95
N ARG A 856 -8.29 -114.19 34.27
CA ARG A 856 -8.97 -113.85 33.02
C ARG A 856 -8.12 -114.13 31.77
N GLU A 857 -6.84 -114.45 31.98
CA GLU A 857 -5.82 -114.61 30.93
C GLU A 857 -5.62 -116.07 30.47
N ALA A 858 -6.42 -117.01 30.98
CA ALA A 858 -6.30 -118.45 30.71
C ALA A 858 -6.95 -118.92 29.39
N LEU A 859 -7.52 -118.02 28.56
CA LEU A 859 -8.45 -118.42 27.50
C LEU A 859 -8.39 -117.61 26.18
N LEU A 860 -7.18 -117.27 25.72
CA LEU A 860 -6.74 -117.14 24.31
C LEU A 860 -5.54 -116.18 24.23
N GLY A 861 -4.52 -116.54 23.46
CA GLY A 861 -3.42 -115.62 23.11
C GLY A 861 -2.76 -115.99 21.79
N ARG A 862 -2.10 -115.01 21.14
CA ARG A 862 -0.99 -115.22 20.18
C ARG A 862 -0.22 -113.92 19.97
N ALA A 863 1.09 -114.05 19.73
CA ALA A 863 2.07 -112.98 19.65
C ALA A 863 1.93 -111.99 18.47
N ALA A 864 2.35 -110.74 18.70
CA ALA A 864 3.11 -109.89 17.79
C ALA A 864 3.82 -108.76 18.57
N GLU A 865 5.03 -108.36 18.18
CA GLU A 865 5.75 -107.21 18.79
C GLU A 865 5.35 -105.86 18.16
N PRO A 866 5.37 -104.72 18.89
CA PRO A 866 4.88 -103.43 18.39
C PRO A 866 5.94 -102.32 18.25
N ALA A 867 5.86 -101.53 17.16
CA ALA A 867 6.11 -100.07 17.09
C ALA A 867 5.89 -99.57 15.64
N PRO A 868 4.89 -98.71 15.36
CA PRO A 868 5.13 -97.25 15.24
C PRO A 868 3.87 -96.46 15.71
N PRO A 869 3.52 -95.20 15.30
CA PRO A 869 4.20 -94.14 14.52
C PRO A 869 4.22 -92.77 15.28
N ALA A 870 4.48 -91.56 14.74
CA ALA A 870 4.53 -91.07 13.35
C ALA A 870 5.31 -89.75 13.14
N ARG A 871 5.94 -89.60 11.96
CA ARG A 871 5.99 -88.39 11.06
C ARG A 871 6.58 -87.05 11.60
N LEU A 872 7.38 -86.27 10.85
CA LEU A 872 7.88 -86.26 9.45
C LEU A 872 9.26 -85.52 9.43
N LEU A 873 10.16 -85.80 8.48
CA LEU A 873 11.49 -85.15 8.41
C LEU A 873 12.12 -85.12 6.98
N GLU A 874 13.23 -84.37 6.86
CA GLU A 874 14.13 -84.16 5.70
C GLU A 874 13.55 -83.34 4.52
N THR A 875 14.33 -82.65 3.65
CA THR A 875 15.79 -82.49 3.41
C THR A 875 16.17 -80.98 3.33
N GLY A 876 17.41 -80.48 3.31
CA GLY A 876 18.78 -81.06 3.35
C GLY A 876 19.82 -80.10 2.72
N SER A 877 21.13 -80.31 2.96
CA SER A 877 22.32 -79.50 2.52
C SER A 877 22.44 -78.07 3.11
N ALA A 878 23.55 -77.54 3.66
CA ALA A 878 25.02 -77.76 3.57
C ALA A 878 25.68 -77.18 2.28
N ALA A 879 26.87 -76.57 2.27
CA ALA A 879 27.82 -76.00 3.26
C ALA A 879 28.95 -75.25 2.47
N PRO A 880 30.12 -74.86 3.03
CA PRO A 880 30.34 -73.72 3.93
C PRO A 880 31.47 -72.74 3.49
N ALA A 881 31.76 -71.75 4.36
CA ALA A 881 33.10 -71.25 4.76
C ALA A 881 33.60 -69.82 4.38
N VAL A 882 34.08 -69.14 5.45
CA VAL A 882 35.05 -68.01 5.61
C VAL A 882 34.98 -66.66 4.83
N ALA A 883 34.71 -65.61 5.62
CA ALA A 883 35.58 -64.43 5.87
C ALA A 883 35.59 -63.15 4.98
N ALA A 884 35.41 -62.02 5.70
CA ALA A 884 36.10 -60.72 5.59
C ALA A 884 35.86 -59.73 4.41
N ALA A 885 35.08 -58.68 4.73
CA ALA A 885 35.38 -57.24 4.55
C ALA A 885 35.64 -56.60 3.15
N ALA A 886 34.60 -55.88 2.68
CA ALA A 886 34.63 -54.48 2.19
C ALA A 886 35.29 -54.06 0.84
N ALA A 887 34.43 -53.98 -0.19
CA ALA A 887 34.18 -52.83 -1.09
C ALA A 887 35.05 -52.52 -2.36
N SER A 888 34.35 -52.55 -3.52
CA SER A 888 34.67 -51.95 -4.85
C SER A 888 35.77 -52.62 -5.72
N PRO A 889 35.82 -52.46 -7.08
CA PRO A 889 35.00 -51.65 -8.00
C PRO A 889 34.43 -52.40 -9.26
N THR A 890 34.23 -51.69 -10.38
CA THR A 890 33.61 -52.04 -11.71
C THR A 890 34.49 -52.95 -12.62
N PRO A 891 34.00 -53.63 -13.72
CA PRO A 891 33.71 -53.00 -15.05
C PRO A 891 32.73 -53.73 -16.05
N GLY A 892 32.54 -53.19 -17.27
CA GLY A 892 31.83 -53.85 -18.42
C GLY A 892 31.97 -53.10 -19.78
N LYS A 893 31.95 -53.81 -20.93
CA LYS A 893 32.38 -53.39 -22.32
C LYS A 893 31.72 -54.30 -23.40
N TYR A 894 31.74 -54.13 -24.76
CA TYR A 894 32.18 -53.13 -25.78
C TYR A 894 31.67 -53.60 -27.20
N VAL A 895 31.83 -52.87 -28.33
CA VAL A 895 30.87 -51.89 -28.93
C VAL A 895 31.04 -51.74 -30.47
N PRO A 896 30.04 -52.11 -31.30
CA PRO A 896 29.86 -51.63 -32.69
C PRO A 896 28.42 -51.10 -32.98
N LYS A 897 28.06 -50.18 -33.91
CA LYS A 897 28.74 -49.30 -34.91
C LYS A 897 28.65 -49.69 -36.40
N PHE A 898 27.46 -49.62 -36.99
CA PHE A 898 27.23 -49.44 -38.45
C PHE A 898 26.06 -48.46 -38.73
N ARG A 899 25.96 -47.94 -39.96
CA ARG A 899 25.08 -46.83 -40.40
C ARG A 899 25.26 -45.48 -39.68
N ARG A 900 26.05 -44.63 -40.34
CA ARG A 900 26.17 -43.18 -40.16
C ARG A 900 25.20 -42.47 -41.12
N GLU A 901 25.06 -41.14 -40.94
CA GLU A 901 24.80 -40.14 -42.01
C GLU A 901 23.40 -39.98 -42.67
N ARG A 902 22.85 -38.76 -42.46
CA ARG A 902 22.44 -37.77 -43.49
C ARG A 902 20.96 -37.68 -43.95
N ALA A 903 20.63 -36.48 -44.48
CA ALA A 903 19.35 -35.92 -44.94
C ALA A 903 18.33 -35.60 -43.81
N GLU A 904 17.65 -34.45 -43.69
CA GLU A 904 17.22 -33.32 -44.55
C GLU A 904 15.74 -33.33 -45.00
N SER A 905 15.17 -32.12 -45.02
CA SER A 905 13.95 -31.66 -45.72
C SER A 905 12.54 -32.13 -45.27
N THR A 906 11.73 -31.12 -44.89
CA THR A 906 10.31 -30.89 -45.25
C THR A 906 9.22 -31.96 -45.03
N GLY A 907 8.19 -31.59 -44.25
CA GLY A 907 6.85 -32.19 -44.26
C GLY A 907 5.84 -31.27 -43.56
N ALA A 908 4.68 -31.03 -44.18
CA ALA A 908 3.63 -30.09 -43.71
C ALA A 908 2.46 -30.83 -43.00
N PRO A 909 1.63 -30.15 -42.17
CA PRO A 909 0.56 -30.77 -41.39
C PRO A 909 -0.73 -30.99 -42.20
N PRO A 910 -1.67 -31.81 -41.69
CA PRO A 910 -3.03 -31.32 -41.40
C PRO A 910 -3.70 -32.05 -40.18
N PRO A 911 -4.97 -31.76 -39.82
CA PRO A 911 -5.54 -30.45 -39.48
C PRO A 911 -6.35 -30.50 -38.15
N GLU A 912 -7.13 -29.45 -37.89
CA GLU A 912 -7.95 -29.22 -36.68
C GLU A 912 -9.29 -29.99 -36.67
N THR A 913 -9.91 -30.10 -35.48
CA THR A 913 -11.37 -30.02 -35.31
C THR A 913 -11.73 -29.24 -34.04
N ASP A 914 -12.56 -28.20 -34.18
CA ASP A 914 -13.09 -27.41 -33.06
C ASP A 914 -13.95 -28.21 -32.07
N ARG A 915 -13.94 -27.76 -30.80
CA ARG A 915 -15.20 -27.49 -30.08
C ARG A 915 -15.04 -26.56 -28.88
N TRP A 916 -15.77 -25.44 -28.90
CA TRP A 916 -16.01 -24.62 -27.72
C TRP A 916 -17.03 -25.30 -26.78
N SER A 917 -16.86 -25.17 -25.46
CA SER A 917 -17.96 -24.87 -24.53
C SER A 917 -17.47 -24.53 -23.11
N ASN A 918 -17.37 -23.22 -22.88
CA ASN A 918 -17.53 -22.48 -21.63
C ASN A 918 -18.22 -23.22 -20.44
N SER A 919 -17.55 -23.31 -19.28
CA SER A 919 -18.22 -23.18 -17.98
C SER A 919 -17.25 -22.69 -16.89
N SER A 920 -17.79 -22.07 -15.83
CA SER A 920 -17.04 -21.36 -14.79
C SER A 920 -16.89 -22.14 -13.49
N SER A 921 -15.67 -22.25 -12.94
CA SER A 921 -15.43 -22.27 -11.48
C SER A 921 -13.95 -22.11 -11.12
N ARG A 922 -13.67 -21.50 -9.97
CA ARG A 922 -12.39 -21.47 -9.25
C ARG A 922 -12.66 -21.40 -7.74
N PRO A 923 -11.89 -22.14 -6.93
CA PRO A 923 -11.49 -21.68 -5.61
C PRO A 923 -9.96 -21.62 -5.46
N ASP A 924 -9.53 -21.19 -4.27
CA ASP A 924 -8.18 -20.83 -3.79
C ASP A 924 -7.00 -21.78 -4.08
N GLY A 925 -5.75 -21.28 -3.93
CA GLY A 925 -4.56 -22.15 -3.88
C GLY A 925 -3.19 -21.55 -4.22
N ASP A 926 -2.72 -20.58 -3.43
CA ASP A 926 -1.32 -20.36 -2.99
C ASP A 926 -0.07 -20.44 -3.93
N ARG A 927 0.85 -19.48 -3.66
CA ARG A 927 2.33 -19.59 -3.64
C ARG A 927 3.26 -19.49 -4.90
N TRP A 928 3.78 -18.27 -5.14
CA TRP A 928 5.14 -17.87 -5.61
C TRP A 928 5.73 -18.39 -6.95
N GLY A 929 6.23 -17.49 -7.82
CA GLY A 929 7.47 -17.76 -8.60
C GLY A 929 7.67 -17.21 -10.03
N ARG A 930 8.12 -15.94 -10.16
CA ARG A 930 9.01 -15.35 -11.23
C ARG A 930 8.75 -15.59 -12.76
N ASN A 931 8.76 -14.46 -13.49
CA ASN A 931 9.17 -14.26 -14.91
C ASN A 931 8.30 -14.96 -16.01
N ASP A 932 8.13 -14.41 -17.23
CA ASP A 932 8.55 -13.10 -17.76
C ASP A 932 7.65 -12.53 -18.88
N ASP A 933 7.59 -11.20 -18.92
CA ASP A 933 7.55 -10.26 -20.05
C ASP A 933 6.58 -10.39 -21.27
N ARG A 934 6.24 -9.21 -21.83
CA ARG A 934 5.56 -8.90 -23.13
C ARG A 934 4.02 -9.04 -23.17
N ARG A 935 3.25 -8.11 -23.78
CA ARG A 935 3.62 -6.97 -24.65
C ARG A 935 2.59 -5.80 -24.66
N THR A 936 3.12 -4.57 -24.58
CA THR A 936 2.66 -3.30 -25.24
C THR A 936 1.23 -2.75 -25.15
N ALA A 937 1.14 -1.53 -24.59
CA ALA A 937 0.48 -0.34 -25.20
C ALA A 937 1.36 0.89 -24.86
N PHE A 938 2.07 1.53 -25.80
CA PHE A 938 1.67 2.65 -26.67
C PHE A 938 1.27 3.96 -25.95
N GLY A 939 1.98 5.06 -26.27
CA GLY A 939 1.88 6.39 -25.62
C GLY A 939 3.23 6.83 -25.02
N SER A 940 4.24 7.19 -25.84
CA SER A 940 4.45 8.54 -26.41
C SER A 940 4.81 9.62 -25.38
N GLY A 941 6.05 10.14 -25.44
CA GLY A 941 6.59 11.13 -24.51
C GLY A 941 8.13 11.16 -24.52
N GLY A 942 8.73 11.84 -25.50
CA GLY A 942 10.19 11.86 -25.70
C GLY A 942 10.94 12.76 -24.71
N GLY A 943 12.15 12.32 -24.31
CA GLY A 943 13.01 13.04 -23.36
C GLY A 943 14.49 12.70 -23.50
N SER A 944 15.14 13.21 -24.54
CA SER A 944 16.53 12.86 -24.90
C SER A 944 17.56 13.30 -23.85
N ARG A 945 18.24 12.33 -23.22
CA ARG A 945 19.57 12.51 -22.62
C ARG A 945 20.47 11.32 -22.93
N SER A 946 21.22 11.43 -24.02
CA SER A 946 22.24 10.47 -24.43
C SER A 946 23.55 10.69 -23.68
N SER A 947 24.01 9.70 -22.91
CA SER A 947 25.42 9.53 -22.55
C SER A 947 25.92 8.25 -23.23
N SER A 948 26.72 8.39 -24.28
CA SER A 948 27.25 7.28 -25.06
C SER A 948 28.39 6.57 -24.32
N THR A 949 28.39 5.23 -24.36
CA THR A 949 29.59 4.44 -24.06
C THR A 949 29.64 3.19 -24.92
N TRP A 950 30.87 2.84 -25.31
CA TRP A 950 31.32 1.65 -26.04
C TRP A 950 31.16 1.75 -27.56
N SER A 951 32.24 1.74 -28.36
CA SER A 951 33.42 0.85 -28.45
C SER A 951 33.14 -0.36 -29.34
N SER A 952 33.62 -0.29 -30.59
CA SER A 952 33.48 -1.34 -31.60
C SER A 952 34.64 -2.33 -31.61
N SER A 953 34.31 -3.60 -31.83
CA SER A 953 35.18 -4.66 -32.35
C SER A 953 34.25 -5.78 -32.85
N ARG A 954 34.49 -6.49 -33.97
CA ARG A 954 35.70 -6.58 -34.80
C ARG A 954 35.36 -7.28 -36.13
N ASN A 955 36.03 -6.92 -37.22
CA ASN A 955 36.57 -7.78 -38.31
C ASN A 955 36.54 -7.07 -39.68
N ALA A 956 37.46 -7.50 -40.55
CA ALA A 956 37.93 -6.80 -41.77
C ALA A 956 38.66 -5.49 -41.43
#